data_AF-A0A961YJB4-F1
#
_entry.id   AF-A0A961YJB4-F1
#
_cell.length_a   1.000
_cell.length_b   1.000
_cell.length_c   1.000
_cell.angle_alpha   90.00
_cell.angle_beta   90.00
_cell.angle_gamma   90.00
#
_symmetry.space_group_name_H-M   'P 1'
#
loop_
_entity.id
_entity.type
_entity.pdbx_description
1 polymer ?
#
loop_
_entity_poly.entity_id
_entity_poly.type
_entity_poly.pdbx_seq_one_letter_code
_entity_poly.pdbx_strand_id
1 'polypeptide(L)'
;MSKQDKRPYLFLMQHPSFEARRAAAEQLRELSMTVVAHYGSHAIEALATDDQAEAASRLGIFSARLKGAMGREHLEKLDPDQLAVVQQWNTRFTGKYRKLTRDARADIGKPWNGDGKQEPLPYSAIGPEDFLRLVADYEKRTGETVLGPEPRATRGKGKQRHPKPMSPKEFADFERRLAEIYGDRTLAYHLARLAFRLGPWSYDGLLRIPKDLIAEILRLFFLEAACWRMTGEMSVGIVFVESSASGGPKFGTAERNEICQEILDGHSWLTSQHPTGNLSWVYDFQFVKIGVANGSGDPDEPYWRDPAMGEVSYNGQTFSADWSGVGDYREAMRIRNFSAHAMVIFVTPYANSWHAYASNGRVTLANKNNWGGWGRGTIDAITAHETSHLFGSADEYTGSGTPCSSCETTHGCDNIPNGNCGACSHPHQDCIMDGNSRRLCGYTRGQIGWSHIFVETTTADELWAGTDDDVWLDIGDRDFVLDTPDHDDRERNAREGYALWAPTVQRSDIKRILIRKSPDGFAGGWKLNRVRTWYRGSLICDVDRINTWLEDDHRVWVGCISDRAIVSRLRVEISTANVMWAGTDDDVTLTLGGRSWNLDNEDHDDFERGNTDTFDLDPGLGLHESDIHSVRIHKSSDGIAGGWKLKGVRIVVNGHEIYNKQSINKWLEDNDRTWTDTI
;
A
#
# COMPACT_ATOMS: atom_id res chain seq x y z
N MET A 1 -10.61 -20.77 -3.58
CA MET A 1 -10.16 -21.25 -4.90
C MET A 1 -8.71 -21.67 -4.77
N SER A 2 -8.31 -22.86 -5.25
CA SER A 2 -6.88 -23.22 -5.22
C SER A 2 -6.10 -22.16 -5.99
N LYS A 3 -4.98 -21.65 -5.43
CA LYS A 3 -4.01 -20.86 -6.20
C LYS A 3 -3.54 -21.76 -7.34
N GLN A 4 -4.17 -21.65 -8.51
CA GLN A 4 -3.60 -22.24 -9.71
C GLN A 4 -2.21 -21.63 -9.88
N ASP A 5 -1.19 -22.49 -10.01
CA ASP A 5 0.22 -22.10 -10.02
C ASP A 5 0.55 -21.36 -11.33
N LYS A 6 0.15 -20.08 -11.40
CA LYS A 6 0.47 -19.19 -12.51
C LYS A 6 1.96 -18.95 -12.53
N ARG A 7 2.57 -19.06 -13.71
CA ARG A 7 4.00 -18.88 -13.93
C ARG A 7 4.27 -17.89 -15.06
N PRO A 8 5.47 -17.30 -15.13
CA PRO A 8 5.83 -16.38 -16.19
C PRO A 8 5.89 -17.06 -17.56
N TYR A 9 5.31 -16.40 -18.56
CA TYR A 9 5.41 -16.72 -19.98
C TYR A 9 5.78 -15.49 -20.78
N LEU A 10 6.68 -15.62 -21.75
CA LEU A 10 6.98 -14.59 -22.75
C LEU A 10 6.26 -14.92 -24.07
N PHE A 11 5.51 -13.95 -24.58
CA PHE A 11 4.80 -14.02 -25.86
C PHE A 11 5.46 -13.06 -26.84
N LEU A 12 6.05 -13.59 -27.92
CA LEU A 12 6.67 -12.77 -28.97
C LEU A 12 5.63 -12.39 -30.02
N MET A 13 5.56 -11.11 -30.37
CA MET A 13 4.60 -10.58 -31.34
C MET A 13 4.93 -11.07 -32.75
N GLN A 14 3.91 -11.50 -33.51
CA GLN A 14 4.08 -11.88 -34.91
C GLN A 14 4.23 -10.66 -35.82
N HIS A 15 3.46 -9.60 -35.56
CA HIS A 15 3.51 -8.33 -36.28
C HIS A 15 3.68 -7.17 -35.27
N PRO A 16 4.93 -6.87 -34.86
CA PRO A 16 5.22 -5.88 -33.83
C PRO A 16 4.73 -4.48 -34.20
N SER A 17 3.86 -3.92 -33.37
CA SER A 17 3.49 -2.50 -33.34
C SER A 17 2.97 -2.15 -31.95
N PHE A 18 2.92 -0.86 -31.61
CA PHE A 18 2.40 -0.43 -30.31
C PHE A 18 0.91 -0.78 -30.17
N GLU A 19 0.15 -0.56 -31.24
CA GLU A 19 -1.27 -0.87 -31.33
C GLU A 19 -1.52 -2.38 -31.21
N ALA A 20 -0.75 -3.21 -31.94
CA ALA A 20 -0.88 -4.66 -31.86
C ALA A 20 -0.50 -5.21 -30.48
N ARG A 21 0.57 -4.69 -29.86
CA ARG A 21 0.94 -5.06 -28.48
C ARG A 21 -0.19 -4.79 -27.50
N ARG A 22 -0.76 -3.58 -27.56
CA ARG A 22 -1.83 -3.19 -26.64
C ARG A 22 -3.07 -4.09 -26.80
N ALA A 23 -3.50 -4.31 -28.04
CA ALA A 23 -4.62 -5.21 -28.34
C ALA A 23 -4.33 -6.64 -27.86
N ALA A 24 -3.10 -7.13 -28.02
CA ALA A 24 -2.68 -8.43 -27.52
C ALA A 24 -2.74 -8.49 -25.99
N ALA A 25 -2.28 -7.45 -25.28
CA ALA A 25 -2.34 -7.39 -23.83
C ALA A 25 -3.78 -7.39 -23.29
N GLU A 26 -4.71 -6.70 -23.97
CA GLU A 26 -6.13 -6.73 -23.66
C GLU A 26 -6.70 -8.16 -23.82
N GLN A 27 -6.40 -8.84 -24.93
CA GLN A 27 -6.81 -10.25 -25.14
C GLN A 27 -6.22 -11.21 -24.11
N LEU A 28 -4.96 -11.02 -23.69
CA LEU A 28 -4.36 -11.83 -22.62
C LEU A 28 -5.09 -11.62 -21.28
N ARG A 29 -5.50 -10.38 -20.96
CA ARG A 29 -6.27 -10.08 -19.75
C ARG A 29 -7.68 -10.71 -19.81
N GLU A 30 -8.32 -10.75 -20.98
CA GLU A 30 -9.61 -11.45 -21.18
C GLU A 30 -9.49 -12.96 -20.92
N LEU A 31 -8.33 -13.56 -21.21
CA LEU A 31 -8.00 -14.95 -20.82
C LEU A 31 -7.67 -15.11 -19.33
N SER A 32 -7.91 -14.08 -18.51
CA SER A 32 -7.62 -14.03 -17.06
C SER A 32 -6.13 -14.21 -16.73
N MET A 33 -5.23 -13.83 -17.64
CA MET A 33 -3.79 -13.79 -17.41
C MET A 33 -3.38 -12.45 -16.79
N THR A 34 -2.33 -12.46 -15.98
CA THR A 34 -1.79 -11.22 -15.40
C THR A 34 -0.64 -10.73 -16.27
N VAL A 35 -0.89 -9.75 -17.14
CA VAL A 35 0.17 -9.10 -17.92
C VAL A 35 1.08 -8.33 -16.96
N VAL A 36 2.37 -8.66 -16.93
CA VAL A 36 3.34 -8.04 -16.01
C VAL A 36 4.26 -7.07 -16.71
N ALA A 37 4.69 -7.37 -17.93
CA ALA A 37 5.66 -6.55 -18.63
C ALA A 37 5.46 -6.54 -20.14
N HIS A 38 5.96 -5.48 -20.76
CA HIS A 38 5.95 -5.21 -22.18
C HIS A 38 7.35 -4.78 -22.59
N TYR A 39 7.87 -5.39 -23.65
CA TYR A 39 9.21 -5.14 -24.16
C TYR A 39 9.11 -4.44 -25.52
N GLY A 40 9.14 -3.11 -25.51
CA GLY A 40 8.86 -2.30 -26.70
C GLY A 40 7.53 -2.69 -27.34
N SER A 41 7.52 -2.90 -28.65
CA SER A 41 6.39 -3.45 -29.42
C SER A 41 6.48 -4.97 -29.68
N HIS A 42 7.52 -5.64 -29.18
CA HIS A 42 7.96 -6.95 -29.67
C HIS A 42 7.55 -8.13 -28.79
N ALA A 43 7.33 -7.92 -27.50
CA ALA A 43 6.90 -9.01 -26.62
C ALA A 43 6.09 -8.54 -25.42
N ILE A 44 5.31 -9.48 -24.87
CA ILE A 44 4.55 -9.33 -23.64
C ILE A 44 4.90 -10.47 -22.71
N GLU A 45 5.15 -10.18 -21.44
CA GLU A 45 5.28 -11.16 -20.38
C GLU A 45 4.01 -11.18 -19.51
N ALA A 46 3.52 -12.38 -19.22
CA ALA A 46 2.33 -12.56 -18.39
C ALA A 46 2.45 -13.77 -17.46
N LEU A 47 1.84 -13.70 -16.29
CA LEU A 47 1.63 -14.83 -15.39
C LEU A 47 0.36 -15.57 -15.82
N ALA A 48 0.52 -16.86 -16.13
CA ALA A 48 -0.56 -17.69 -16.65
C ALA A 48 -0.41 -19.16 -16.24
N THR A 49 -1.53 -19.88 -16.25
CA THR A 49 -1.52 -21.35 -16.25
C THR A 49 -1.13 -21.86 -17.65
N ASP A 50 -0.83 -23.16 -17.75
CA ASP A 50 -0.47 -23.76 -19.05
C ASP A 50 -1.64 -23.71 -20.04
N ASP A 51 -2.86 -23.92 -19.55
CA ASP A 51 -4.09 -23.86 -20.35
C ASP A 51 -4.35 -22.43 -20.88
N GLN A 52 -4.21 -21.42 -20.02
CA GLN A 52 -4.32 -20.02 -20.42
C GLN A 52 -3.27 -19.66 -21.47
N ALA A 53 -2.03 -20.08 -21.25
CA ALA A 53 -0.94 -19.82 -22.17
C ALA A 53 -1.12 -20.57 -23.51
N GLU A 54 -1.79 -21.73 -23.53
CA GLU A 54 -2.15 -22.43 -24.76
C GLU A 54 -3.29 -21.74 -25.50
N ALA A 55 -4.32 -21.28 -24.78
CA ALA A 55 -5.40 -20.48 -25.35
C ALA A 55 -4.86 -19.21 -26.03
N ALA A 56 -3.91 -18.52 -25.39
CA ALA A 56 -3.23 -17.35 -25.95
C ALA A 56 -2.51 -17.65 -27.28
N SER A 57 -1.88 -18.83 -27.43
CA SER A 57 -1.24 -19.22 -28.69
C SER A 57 -2.23 -19.41 -29.84
N ARG A 58 -3.50 -19.73 -29.56
CA ARG A 58 -4.54 -19.91 -30.59
C ARG A 58 -5.08 -18.60 -31.14
N LEU A 59 -4.74 -17.46 -30.52
CA LEU A 59 -5.13 -16.12 -31.01
C LEU A 59 -4.47 -15.75 -32.34
N GLY A 60 -3.37 -16.42 -32.72
CA GLY A 60 -2.67 -16.16 -33.99
C GLY A 60 -1.95 -14.80 -34.05
N ILE A 61 -1.74 -14.15 -32.90
CA ILE A 61 -1.06 -12.85 -32.79
C ILE A 61 0.41 -12.97 -32.35
N PHE A 62 0.81 -14.16 -31.87
CA PHE A 62 2.15 -14.42 -31.34
C PHE A 62 2.92 -15.39 -32.24
N SER A 63 4.16 -15.04 -32.55
CA SER A 63 5.09 -15.89 -33.31
C SER A 63 5.70 -17.00 -32.45
N ALA A 64 5.83 -16.76 -31.13
CA ALA A 64 6.32 -17.75 -30.18
C ALA A 64 5.77 -17.52 -28.77
N ARG A 65 5.76 -18.60 -27.98
CA ARG A 65 5.45 -18.61 -26.56
C ARG A 65 6.56 -19.34 -25.81
N LEU A 66 7.18 -18.69 -24.84
CA LEU A 66 8.28 -19.24 -24.05
C LEU A 66 7.87 -19.40 -22.59
N LYS A 67 8.01 -20.63 -22.09
CA LYS A 67 7.92 -20.97 -20.65
C LYS A 67 9.29 -20.99 -19.96
N GLY A 68 10.34 -21.12 -20.75
CA GLY A 68 11.72 -21.27 -20.32
C GLY A 68 12.67 -20.59 -21.31
N ALA A 69 13.97 -20.85 -21.16
CA ALA A 69 14.96 -20.29 -22.07
C ALA A 69 14.75 -20.77 -23.51
N MET A 70 14.90 -19.86 -24.48
CA MET A 70 14.97 -20.23 -25.90
C MET A 70 16.35 -20.78 -26.23
N GLY A 71 16.39 -21.95 -26.90
CA GLY A 71 17.62 -22.57 -27.39
C GLY A 71 18.32 -21.78 -28.49
N ARG A 72 19.64 -21.94 -28.61
CA ARG A 72 20.49 -21.17 -29.54
C ARG A 72 20.05 -21.26 -31.01
N GLU A 73 19.65 -22.44 -31.47
CA GLU A 73 19.20 -22.68 -32.85
C GLU A 73 17.97 -21.86 -33.27
N HIS A 74 17.17 -21.39 -32.31
CA HIS A 74 15.98 -20.58 -32.56
C HIS A 74 16.28 -19.08 -32.51
N LEU A 75 17.35 -18.68 -31.82
CA LEU A 75 17.77 -17.27 -31.72
C LEU A 75 18.19 -16.70 -33.07
N GLU A 76 18.78 -17.52 -33.94
CA GLU A 76 19.24 -17.11 -35.29
C GLU A 76 18.08 -16.73 -36.23
N LYS A 77 16.84 -17.05 -35.86
CA LYS A 77 15.63 -16.77 -36.65
C LYS A 77 14.90 -15.51 -36.21
N LEU A 78 15.33 -14.90 -35.10
CA LEU A 78 14.72 -13.70 -34.54
C LEU A 78 15.30 -12.45 -35.23
N ASP A 79 14.47 -11.44 -35.39
CA ASP A 79 14.97 -10.10 -35.70
C ASP A 79 15.80 -9.53 -34.52
N PRO A 80 16.60 -8.47 -34.72
CA PRO A 80 17.48 -7.93 -33.68
C PRO A 80 16.76 -7.53 -32.38
N ASP A 81 15.53 -7.00 -32.47
CA ASP A 81 14.78 -6.51 -31.31
C ASP A 81 14.18 -7.70 -30.55
N GLN A 82 13.58 -8.66 -31.26
CA GLN A 82 13.15 -9.93 -30.67
C GLN A 82 14.31 -10.68 -30.01
N LEU A 83 15.47 -10.71 -30.66
CA LEU A 83 16.67 -11.34 -30.13
C LEU A 83 17.10 -10.70 -28.81
N ALA A 84 17.12 -9.37 -28.73
CA ALA A 84 17.48 -8.64 -27.52
C ALA A 84 16.53 -8.97 -26.35
N VAL A 85 15.22 -8.97 -26.61
CA VAL A 85 14.21 -9.32 -25.61
C VAL A 85 14.37 -10.77 -25.13
N VAL A 86 14.56 -11.72 -26.05
CA VAL A 86 14.72 -13.13 -25.70
C VAL A 86 16.04 -13.38 -24.96
N GLN A 87 17.11 -12.66 -25.29
CA GLN A 87 18.36 -12.72 -24.55
C GLN A 87 18.20 -12.20 -23.11
N GLN A 88 17.46 -11.10 -22.91
CA GLN A 88 17.12 -10.61 -21.59
C GLN A 88 16.30 -11.66 -20.81
N TRP A 89 15.22 -12.18 -21.42
CA TRP A 89 14.43 -13.28 -20.85
C TRP A 89 15.28 -14.50 -20.48
N ASN A 90 16.21 -14.91 -21.34
CA ASN A 90 17.07 -16.05 -21.10
C ASN A 90 17.97 -15.88 -19.86
N THR A 91 18.27 -14.64 -19.45
CA THR A 91 19.15 -14.34 -18.30
C THR A 91 18.67 -14.99 -17.01
N ARG A 92 17.35 -15.00 -16.75
CA ARG A 92 16.77 -15.59 -15.53
C ARG A 92 16.98 -17.10 -15.39
N PHE A 93 17.29 -17.77 -16.50
CA PHE A 93 17.53 -19.21 -16.54
C PHE A 93 19.01 -19.59 -16.43
N THR A 94 19.92 -18.61 -16.46
CA THR A 94 21.36 -18.87 -16.36
C THR A 94 21.73 -19.35 -14.95
N GLY A 95 22.70 -20.27 -14.85
CA GLY A 95 23.20 -20.76 -13.55
C GLY A 95 23.83 -19.66 -12.70
N LYS A 96 24.44 -18.65 -13.33
CA LYS A 96 25.03 -17.49 -12.66
C LYS A 96 23.96 -16.61 -12.01
N TYR A 97 22.89 -16.28 -12.73
CA TYR A 97 21.78 -15.50 -12.18
C TYR A 97 21.06 -16.24 -11.05
N ARG A 98 20.74 -17.53 -11.24
CA ARG A 98 20.12 -18.34 -10.18
C ARG A 98 20.97 -18.46 -8.91
N LYS A 99 22.29 -18.46 -9.07
CA LYS A 99 23.23 -18.41 -7.93
C LYS A 99 23.16 -17.04 -7.26
N LEU A 100 23.23 -15.95 -8.02
CA LEU A 100 23.12 -14.59 -7.51
C LEU A 100 21.86 -14.41 -6.64
N THR A 101 20.69 -14.76 -7.17
CA THR A 101 19.41 -14.62 -6.46
C THR A 101 19.32 -15.52 -5.23
N ARG A 102 19.89 -16.73 -5.29
CA ARG A 102 19.91 -17.65 -4.14
C ARG A 102 20.81 -17.12 -3.04
N ASP A 103 22.00 -16.63 -3.39
CA ASP A 103 22.98 -16.12 -2.43
C ASP A 103 22.43 -14.85 -1.73
N ALA A 104 21.65 -14.03 -2.43
CA ALA A 104 20.95 -12.87 -1.87
C ALA A 104 19.82 -13.20 -0.88
N ARG A 105 19.27 -14.43 -0.89
CA ARG A 105 18.21 -14.83 0.06
C ARG A 105 18.63 -14.73 1.52
N ALA A 106 19.93 -14.79 1.80
CA ALA A 106 20.47 -14.63 3.14
C ALA A 106 20.29 -13.19 3.69
N ASP A 107 19.98 -12.21 2.84
CA ASP A 107 19.75 -10.82 3.22
C ASP A 107 18.26 -10.43 3.22
N ILE A 108 17.35 -11.33 2.85
CA ILE A 108 15.90 -11.06 2.88
C ILE A 108 15.44 -10.88 4.34
N GLY A 109 14.60 -9.87 4.57
CA GLY A 109 14.05 -9.51 5.89
C GLY A 109 14.98 -8.67 6.76
N LYS A 110 16.21 -8.37 6.31
CA LYS A 110 17.11 -7.51 7.08
C LYS A 110 16.72 -6.03 6.92
N PRO A 111 16.80 -5.23 7.99
CA PRO A 111 16.52 -3.80 7.92
C PRO A 111 17.59 -3.07 7.11
N TRP A 112 17.22 -1.95 6.49
CA TRP A 112 18.13 -1.20 5.62
C TRP A 112 19.37 -0.65 6.34
N ASN A 113 19.27 -0.44 7.65
CA ASN A 113 20.33 0.09 8.51
C ASN A 113 21.22 -0.99 9.18
N GLY A 114 21.22 -2.22 8.64
CA GLY A 114 21.99 -3.34 9.20
C GLY A 114 23.51 -3.20 9.12
N ASP A 115 24.23 -3.94 9.96
CA ASP A 115 25.70 -3.90 10.03
C ASP A 115 26.39 -4.17 8.68
N GLY A 116 27.27 -3.26 8.26
CA GLY A 116 28.00 -3.36 6.99
C GLY A 116 27.14 -3.09 5.75
N LYS A 117 25.89 -2.66 5.94
CA LYS A 117 24.98 -2.22 4.89
C LYS A 117 24.80 -0.71 4.94
N GLN A 118 24.44 -0.13 3.81
CA GLN A 118 24.06 1.28 3.70
C GLN A 118 22.58 1.34 3.39
N GLU A 119 21.86 2.20 4.09
CA GLU A 119 20.48 2.53 3.73
C GLU A 119 20.42 3.32 2.41
N PRO A 120 19.30 3.23 1.67
CA PRO A 120 19.02 4.18 0.61
C PRO A 120 18.90 5.61 1.14
N LEU A 121 19.01 6.61 0.26
CA LEU A 121 18.82 8.01 0.67
C LEU A 121 17.35 8.22 1.08
N PRO A 122 17.08 8.80 2.26
CA PRO A 122 15.71 9.09 2.68
C PRO A 122 14.92 9.88 1.65
N TYR A 123 13.68 9.45 1.40
CA TYR A 123 12.85 10.03 0.36
C TYR A 123 12.39 11.46 0.70
N SER A 124 12.34 12.30 -0.33
CA SER A 124 11.57 13.54 -0.30
C SER A 124 11.01 13.86 -1.67
N ALA A 125 9.74 14.26 -1.70
CA ALA A 125 9.12 14.85 -2.89
C ALA A 125 9.79 16.16 -3.31
N ILE A 126 10.46 16.84 -2.38
CA ILE A 126 11.19 18.09 -2.65
C ILE A 126 12.64 17.74 -3.00
N GLY A 127 12.93 17.72 -4.30
CA GLY A 127 14.30 17.63 -4.81
C GLY A 127 15.09 18.92 -4.53
N PRO A 128 16.37 18.85 -4.11
CA PRO A 128 17.21 20.01 -3.89
C PRO A 128 17.26 20.96 -5.10
N GLU A 129 17.44 20.43 -6.30
CA GLU A 129 17.58 21.24 -7.51
C GLU A 129 16.30 22.02 -7.83
N ASP A 130 15.15 21.36 -7.75
CA ASP A 130 13.85 22.00 -8.01
C ASP A 130 13.49 23.02 -6.92
N PHE A 131 13.80 22.71 -5.66
CA PHE A 131 13.62 23.66 -4.56
C PHE A 131 14.50 24.90 -4.70
N LEU A 132 15.80 24.71 -4.99
CA LEU A 132 16.73 25.83 -5.16
C LEU A 132 16.35 26.70 -6.36
N ARG A 133 15.85 26.09 -7.45
CA ARG A 133 15.30 26.84 -8.58
C ARG A 133 14.06 27.64 -8.18
N LEU A 134 13.12 27.02 -7.48
CA LEU A 134 11.90 27.69 -7.00
C LEU A 134 12.25 28.87 -6.08
N VAL A 135 13.18 28.66 -5.14
CA VAL A 135 13.68 29.71 -4.25
C VAL A 135 14.30 30.84 -5.08
N ALA A 136 15.22 30.54 -6.00
CA ALA A 136 15.87 31.57 -6.81
C ALA A 136 14.87 32.40 -7.64
N ASP A 137 13.86 31.75 -8.21
CA ASP A 137 12.79 32.43 -8.97
C ASP A 137 11.90 33.29 -8.05
N TYR A 138 11.62 32.83 -6.83
CA TYR A 138 10.93 33.60 -5.80
C TYR A 138 11.73 34.84 -5.38
N GLU A 139 12.98 34.67 -4.96
CA GLU A 139 13.86 35.77 -4.51
C GLU A 139 14.05 36.82 -5.61
N LYS A 140 14.17 36.39 -6.87
CA LYS A 140 14.27 37.29 -8.03
C LYS A 140 13.00 38.13 -8.23
N ARG A 141 11.82 37.55 -7.96
CA ARG A 141 10.52 38.20 -8.16
C ARG A 141 10.13 39.11 -6.99
N THR A 142 10.48 38.76 -5.76
CA THR A 142 10.07 39.48 -4.54
C THR A 142 11.17 40.38 -3.98
N GLY A 143 12.44 40.10 -4.26
CA GLY A 143 13.60 40.74 -3.63
C GLY A 143 13.85 40.29 -2.19
N GLU A 144 13.06 39.35 -1.67
CA GLU A 144 13.22 38.77 -0.33
C GLU A 144 14.21 37.60 -0.38
N THR A 145 15.23 37.61 0.47
CA THR A 145 16.17 36.48 0.59
C THR A 145 15.61 35.42 1.52
N VAL A 146 15.48 34.19 1.00
CA VAL A 146 14.96 33.02 1.71
C VAL A 146 16.11 32.16 2.22
N LEU A 147 17.07 31.83 1.35
CA LEU A 147 18.25 31.05 1.73
C LEU A 147 19.48 31.94 1.78
N GLY A 148 20.34 31.71 2.78
CA GLY A 148 21.65 32.34 2.83
C GLY A 148 22.54 31.88 1.66
N PRO A 149 23.63 32.61 1.35
CA PRO A 149 24.52 32.22 0.28
C PRO A 149 25.13 30.85 0.58
N GLU A 150 25.02 29.94 -0.38
CA GLU A 150 25.69 28.64 -0.30
C GLU A 150 27.21 28.84 -0.14
N PRO A 151 27.87 28.13 0.78
CA PRO A 151 29.31 28.24 0.96
C PRO A 151 30.04 27.85 -0.33
N ARG A 152 30.64 28.83 -1.02
CA ARG A 152 31.52 28.52 -2.16
C ARG A 152 32.67 27.65 -1.67
N ALA A 153 32.91 26.51 -2.30
CA ALA A 153 34.09 25.69 -2.09
C ALA A 153 35.35 26.53 -2.38
N THR A 154 35.95 27.12 -1.34
CA THR A 154 37.20 27.86 -1.48
C THR A 154 38.32 26.87 -1.76
N ARG A 155 38.96 26.98 -2.94
CA ARG A 155 40.22 26.28 -3.28
C ARG A 155 41.39 26.79 -2.41
N GLY A 156 41.35 26.53 -1.12
CA GLY A 156 42.39 26.89 -0.15
C GLY A 156 43.01 25.64 0.47
N LYS A 157 44.34 25.57 0.53
CA LYS A 157 45.14 24.44 1.07
C LYS A 157 45.06 24.28 2.60
N GLY A 158 43.87 24.29 3.18
CA GLY A 158 43.61 23.94 4.58
C GLY A 158 42.52 22.89 4.65
N LYS A 159 42.62 21.91 5.55
CA LYS A 159 41.55 20.94 5.83
C LYS A 159 40.33 21.72 6.36
N GLN A 160 39.46 22.20 5.48
CA GLN A 160 38.16 22.74 5.85
C GLN A 160 37.39 21.61 6.51
N ARG A 161 37.06 21.78 7.80
CA ARG A 161 36.06 20.95 8.45
C ARG A 161 34.72 21.35 7.88
N HIS A 162 34.19 20.57 6.94
CA HIS A 162 32.78 20.69 6.55
C HIS A 162 31.94 20.61 7.84
N PRO A 163 30.97 21.52 8.03
CA PRO A 163 30.09 21.45 9.18
C PRO A 163 29.37 20.09 9.16
N LYS A 164 29.33 19.42 10.30
CA LYS A 164 28.79 18.07 10.38
C LYS A 164 27.28 18.10 10.12
N PRO A 165 26.71 17.10 9.43
CA PRO A 165 25.27 16.88 9.37
C PRO A 165 24.66 16.75 10.78
N MET A 166 23.34 16.94 10.88
CA MET A 166 22.60 16.73 12.13
C MET A 166 22.77 15.29 12.61
N SER A 167 22.92 15.10 13.92
CA SER A 167 22.69 13.80 14.54
C SER A 167 21.21 13.40 14.44
N PRO A 168 20.86 12.11 14.58
CA PRO A 168 19.46 11.66 14.54
C PRO A 168 18.53 12.43 15.49
N LYS A 169 19.03 12.75 16.69
CA LYS A 169 18.27 13.55 17.67
C LYS A 169 18.06 14.99 17.19
N GLU A 170 19.11 15.64 16.69
CA GLU A 170 19.01 17.02 16.18
C GLU A 170 18.08 17.11 14.98
N PHE A 171 18.07 16.09 14.11
CA PHE A 171 17.13 16.01 13.00
C PHE A 171 15.69 15.89 13.49
N ALA A 172 15.41 14.97 14.41
CA ALA A 172 14.06 14.81 14.95
C ALA A 172 13.56 16.08 15.65
N ASP A 173 14.46 16.79 16.35
CA ASP A 173 14.16 18.08 16.97
C ASP A 173 13.90 19.17 15.92
N PHE A 174 14.68 19.20 14.85
CA PHE A 174 14.50 20.12 13.72
C PHE A 174 13.18 19.90 12.99
N GLU A 175 12.82 18.64 12.71
CA GLU A 175 11.55 18.28 12.08
C GLU A 175 10.35 18.68 12.94
N ARG A 176 10.38 18.41 14.26
CA ARG A 176 9.31 18.85 15.15
C ARG A 176 9.15 20.36 15.14
N ARG A 177 10.27 21.09 15.13
CA ARG A 177 10.25 22.56 15.05
C ARG A 177 9.66 23.06 13.73
N LEU A 178 9.98 22.43 12.60
CA LEU A 178 9.34 22.73 11.31
C LEU A 178 7.83 22.51 11.37
N ALA A 179 7.38 21.41 11.98
CA ALA A 179 5.96 21.10 12.13
C ALA A 179 5.23 22.12 13.02
N GLU A 180 5.88 22.60 14.09
CA GLU A 180 5.35 23.67 14.95
C GLU A 180 5.24 25.01 14.20
N ILE A 181 6.24 25.36 13.37
CA ILE A 181 6.27 26.62 12.63
C ILE A 181 5.22 26.65 11.52
N TYR A 182 5.13 25.57 10.73
CA TYR A 182 4.31 25.54 9.53
C TYR A 182 2.92 24.91 9.75
N GLY A 183 2.69 24.24 10.87
CA GLY A 183 1.41 23.60 11.18
C GLY A 183 1.10 22.38 10.31
N ASP A 184 2.10 21.84 9.61
CA ASP A 184 1.97 20.71 8.69
C ASP A 184 3.14 19.73 8.90
N ARG A 185 2.81 18.52 9.37
CA ARG A 185 3.80 17.48 9.67
C ARG A 185 4.40 16.85 8.43
N THR A 186 3.64 16.73 7.34
CA THR A 186 4.13 16.15 6.07
C THR A 186 5.07 17.14 5.38
N LEU A 187 4.73 18.43 5.35
CA LEU A 187 5.66 19.46 4.88
C LEU A 187 6.95 19.46 5.72
N ALA A 188 6.84 19.41 7.05
CA ALA A 188 7.99 19.34 7.95
C ALA A 188 8.87 18.12 7.68
N TYR A 189 8.26 16.95 7.45
CA TYR A 189 8.94 15.73 7.03
C TYR A 189 9.82 16.01 5.81
N HIS A 190 9.25 16.55 4.73
CA HIS A 190 10.00 16.79 3.48
C HIS A 190 11.08 17.87 3.61
N LEU A 191 10.81 18.97 4.33
CA LEU A 191 11.78 20.04 4.56
C LEU A 191 12.96 19.56 5.42
N ALA A 192 12.74 18.66 6.38
CA ALA A 192 13.82 18.08 7.18
C ALA A 192 14.76 17.21 6.33
N ARG A 193 14.23 16.37 5.43
CA ARG A 193 15.06 15.57 4.49
C ARG A 193 15.78 16.46 3.49
N LEU A 194 15.12 17.53 3.02
CA LEU A 194 15.76 18.54 2.18
C LEU A 194 16.92 19.22 2.91
N ALA A 195 16.75 19.59 4.18
CA ALA A 195 17.81 20.12 5.02
C ALA A 195 18.98 19.14 5.11
N PHE A 196 18.72 17.86 5.37
CA PHE A 196 19.76 16.83 5.41
C PHE A 196 20.55 16.74 4.10
N ARG A 197 19.89 16.92 2.95
CA ARG A 197 20.53 16.91 1.62
C ARG A 197 21.32 18.18 1.32
N LEU A 198 20.78 19.36 1.63
CA LEU A 198 21.45 20.64 1.38
C LEU A 198 22.60 20.90 2.36
N GLY A 199 22.45 20.43 3.60
CA GLY A 199 23.41 20.62 4.68
C GLY A 199 23.24 21.94 5.44
N PRO A 200 24.14 22.21 6.42
CA PRO A 200 23.91 23.17 7.50
C PRO A 200 23.65 24.63 7.10
N TRP A 201 24.06 25.05 5.91
CA TRP A 201 23.84 26.43 5.44
C TRP A 201 22.36 26.73 5.14
N SER A 202 21.55 25.70 4.91
CA SER A 202 20.13 25.83 4.56
C SER A 202 19.19 25.91 5.78
N TYR A 203 19.64 25.45 6.95
CA TYR A 203 18.76 25.16 8.09
C TYR A 203 17.97 26.38 8.58
N ASP A 204 18.64 27.53 8.72
CA ASP A 204 17.99 28.77 9.18
C ASP A 204 16.97 29.31 8.18
N GLY A 205 17.25 29.18 6.88
CA GLY A 205 16.32 29.60 5.82
C GLY A 205 15.08 28.70 5.76
N LEU A 206 15.27 27.39 5.95
CA LEU A 206 14.18 26.42 5.99
C LEU A 206 13.24 26.60 7.20
N LEU A 207 13.71 27.22 8.29
CA LEU A 207 12.88 27.60 9.45
C LEU A 207 12.13 28.93 9.26
N ARG A 208 12.35 29.65 8.14
CA ARG A 208 11.84 31.00 7.91
C ARG A 208 11.29 31.19 6.48
N ILE A 209 10.78 30.12 5.87
CA ILE A 209 10.23 30.18 4.52
C ILE A 209 8.97 31.08 4.54
N PRO A 210 8.87 32.09 3.65
CA PRO A 210 7.69 32.94 3.51
C PRO A 210 6.42 32.13 3.20
N LYS A 211 5.26 32.60 3.69
CA LYS A 211 3.98 31.86 3.59
C LYS A 211 3.52 31.63 2.14
N ASP A 212 3.75 32.59 1.27
CA ASP A 212 3.46 32.49 -0.16
C ASP A 212 4.39 31.51 -0.86
N LEU A 213 5.68 31.48 -0.51
CA LEU A 213 6.59 30.43 -0.99
C LEU A 213 6.18 29.03 -0.46
N ILE A 214 5.73 28.91 0.79
CA ILE A 214 5.14 27.65 1.28
C ILE A 214 3.94 27.22 0.43
N ALA A 215 3.05 28.15 0.09
CA ALA A 215 1.91 27.84 -0.78
C ALA A 215 2.37 27.36 -2.18
N GLU A 216 3.43 27.94 -2.73
CA GLU A 216 4.04 27.50 -3.99
C GLU A 216 4.69 26.11 -3.88
N ILE A 217 5.40 25.83 -2.79
CA ILE A 217 5.97 24.50 -2.50
C ILE A 217 4.88 23.44 -2.43
N LEU A 218 3.82 23.70 -1.65
CA LEU A 218 2.65 22.82 -1.56
C LEU A 218 2.01 22.61 -2.94
N ARG A 219 1.91 23.67 -3.75
CA ARG A 219 1.34 23.58 -5.10
C ARG A 219 2.19 22.75 -6.05
N LEU A 220 3.51 22.94 -6.05
CA LEU A 220 4.40 22.34 -7.04
C LEU A 220 4.79 20.91 -6.68
N PHE A 221 5.09 20.65 -5.42
CA PHE A 221 5.60 19.33 -4.99
C PHE A 221 4.50 18.41 -4.45
N PHE A 222 3.35 18.95 -4.03
CA PHE A 222 2.32 18.17 -3.34
C PHE A 222 0.94 18.17 -4.02
N LEU A 223 0.71 18.99 -5.05
CA LEU A 223 -0.59 19.09 -5.72
C LEU A 223 -0.63 18.37 -7.08
N GLU A 224 0.47 18.32 -7.84
CA GLU A 224 0.57 17.56 -9.11
C GLU A 224 1.42 16.28 -9.00
N ALA A 225 2.52 16.30 -8.23
CA ALA A 225 3.39 15.12 -8.06
C ALA A 225 2.83 14.08 -7.07
N ALA A 226 1.87 14.45 -6.21
CA ALA A 226 1.42 13.61 -5.10
C ALA A 226 0.16 12.78 -5.36
N CYS A 227 -0.32 12.68 -6.61
CA CYS A 227 -1.40 11.74 -6.89
C CYS A 227 -1.17 10.75 -8.02
N TRP A 228 -0.03 10.07 -7.98
CA TRP A 228 0.15 8.84 -8.72
C TRP A 228 -0.38 7.66 -7.92
N ARG A 229 -1.15 6.79 -8.58
CA ARG A 229 -1.50 5.48 -8.03
C ARG A 229 -0.78 4.42 -8.83
N MET A 230 -0.23 3.40 -8.16
CA MET A 230 0.53 2.34 -8.81
C MET A 230 -0.41 1.33 -9.51
N THR A 231 -1.22 1.81 -10.45
CA THR A 231 -2.26 1.04 -11.16
C THR A 231 -2.26 1.33 -12.65
N GLY A 232 -2.60 0.34 -13.48
CA GLY A 232 -2.56 0.48 -14.93
C GLY A 232 -1.16 0.29 -15.53
N GLU A 233 -0.99 0.71 -16.79
CA GLU A 233 0.28 0.57 -17.51
C GLU A 233 1.26 1.68 -17.09
N MET A 234 2.50 1.32 -16.76
CA MET A 234 3.57 2.23 -16.33
C MET A 234 4.72 2.16 -17.33
N SER A 235 5.14 3.29 -17.90
CA SER A 235 6.36 3.31 -18.72
C SER A 235 7.60 3.49 -17.87
N VAL A 236 8.65 2.73 -18.19
CA VAL A 236 9.93 2.75 -17.47
C VAL A 236 11.07 2.83 -18.47
N GLY A 237 11.77 3.96 -18.48
CA GLY A 237 13.02 4.11 -19.21
C GLY A 237 14.18 3.64 -18.35
N ILE A 238 14.81 2.52 -18.68
CA ILE A 238 15.99 2.01 -17.97
C ILE A 238 17.25 2.49 -18.70
N VAL A 239 17.95 3.45 -18.11
CA VAL A 239 19.10 4.14 -18.72
C VAL A 239 20.40 3.70 -18.04
N PHE A 240 21.14 2.80 -18.70
CA PHE A 240 22.50 2.46 -18.31
C PHE A 240 23.46 3.54 -18.77
N VAL A 241 24.14 4.16 -17.81
CA VAL A 241 25.11 5.23 -18.04
C VAL A 241 26.52 4.68 -17.84
N GLU A 242 27.30 4.58 -18.92
CA GLU A 242 28.66 4.06 -18.87
C GLU A 242 29.66 5.05 -19.45
N SER A 243 30.93 4.87 -19.12
CA SER A 243 31.99 5.66 -19.73
C SER A 243 32.31 5.20 -21.14
N SER A 244 32.43 6.17 -22.05
CA SER A 244 33.02 5.98 -23.37
C SER A 244 34.56 5.85 -23.33
N ALA A 245 35.20 6.27 -22.24
CA ALA A 245 36.65 6.29 -22.12
C ALA A 245 37.23 4.87 -21.85
N SER A 246 38.39 4.60 -22.45
CA SER A 246 39.14 3.37 -22.15
C SER A 246 39.57 3.37 -20.68
N GLY A 247 39.14 2.34 -19.92
CA GLY A 247 39.38 2.24 -18.48
C GLY A 247 38.42 3.03 -17.59
N GLY A 248 37.42 3.73 -18.17
CA GLY A 248 36.36 4.37 -17.42
C GLY A 248 35.37 3.37 -16.79
N PRO A 249 34.51 3.84 -15.86
CA PRO A 249 33.50 3.00 -15.20
C PRO A 249 32.50 2.47 -16.23
N LYS A 250 32.31 1.15 -16.28
CA LYS A 250 31.40 0.46 -17.20
C LYS A 250 30.99 -0.90 -16.63
N PHE A 251 29.88 -1.44 -17.11
CA PHE A 251 29.45 -2.79 -16.78
C PHE A 251 29.88 -3.79 -17.85
N GLY A 252 30.11 -5.04 -17.45
CA GLY A 252 30.18 -6.14 -18.42
C GLY A 252 28.79 -6.45 -19.00
N THR A 253 28.71 -7.03 -20.20
CA THR A 253 27.42 -7.42 -20.81
C THR A 253 26.61 -8.37 -19.94
N ALA A 254 27.26 -9.38 -19.35
CA ALA A 254 26.57 -10.31 -18.45
C ALA A 254 26.09 -9.63 -17.16
N GLU A 255 26.88 -8.72 -16.61
CA GLU A 255 26.51 -7.95 -15.42
C GLU A 255 25.33 -7.02 -15.68
N ARG A 256 25.34 -6.32 -16.82
CA ARG A 256 24.23 -5.49 -17.27
C ARG A 256 22.93 -6.29 -17.38
N ASN A 257 22.97 -7.46 -18.02
CA ASN A 257 21.77 -8.30 -18.16
C ASN A 257 21.27 -8.81 -16.80
N GLU A 258 22.16 -9.14 -15.88
CA GLU A 258 21.82 -9.52 -14.49
C GLU A 258 21.14 -8.35 -13.77
N ILE A 259 21.69 -7.13 -13.86
CA ILE A 259 21.09 -5.92 -13.27
C ILE A 259 19.72 -5.62 -13.88
N CYS A 260 19.60 -5.67 -15.21
CA CYS A 260 18.31 -5.55 -15.89
C CYS A 260 17.30 -6.56 -15.33
N GLN A 261 17.71 -7.82 -15.18
CA GLN A 261 16.79 -8.86 -14.72
C GLN A 261 16.32 -8.61 -13.28
N GLU A 262 17.19 -8.14 -12.39
CA GLU A 262 16.79 -7.76 -11.02
C GLU A 262 15.77 -6.63 -11.00
N ILE A 263 15.97 -5.58 -11.80
CA ILE A 263 15.01 -4.46 -11.94
C ILE A 263 13.65 -4.98 -12.43
N LEU A 264 13.65 -5.88 -13.43
CA LEU A 264 12.44 -6.50 -13.95
C LEU A 264 11.75 -7.40 -12.91
N ASP A 265 12.52 -8.14 -12.12
CA ASP A 265 12.00 -9.03 -11.07
C ASP A 265 11.37 -8.23 -9.93
N GLY A 266 11.95 -7.09 -9.52
CA GLY A 266 11.37 -6.19 -8.51
C GLY A 266 10.02 -5.60 -8.95
N HIS A 267 9.95 -5.10 -10.18
CA HIS A 267 8.70 -4.63 -10.78
C HIS A 267 7.66 -5.73 -10.97
N SER A 268 8.08 -6.92 -11.43
CA SER A 268 7.19 -8.07 -11.60
C SER A 268 6.65 -8.54 -10.25
N TRP A 269 7.46 -8.49 -9.19
CA TRP A 269 7.02 -8.73 -7.83
C TRP A 269 5.93 -7.72 -7.42
N LEU A 270 6.13 -6.41 -7.59
CA LEU A 270 5.11 -5.39 -7.32
C LEU A 270 3.79 -5.69 -8.06
N THR A 271 3.84 -6.03 -9.35
CA THR A 271 2.64 -6.44 -10.10
C THR A 271 1.96 -7.66 -9.48
N SER A 272 2.73 -8.66 -9.04
CA SER A 272 2.16 -9.85 -8.41
C SER A 272 1.46 -9.57 -7.07
N GLN A 273 1.81 -8.47 -6.39
CA GLN A 273 1.20 -8.07 -5.11
C GLN A 273 -0.12 -7.31 -5.26
N HIS A 274 -0.47 -6.89 -6.49
CA HIS A 274 -1.70 -6.15 -6.73
C HIS A 274 -2.78 -7.04 -7.37
N PRO A 275 -3.86 -7.39 -6.63
CA PRO A 275 -4.75 -8.47 -7.05
C PRO A 275 -5.60 -8.16 -8.30
N THR A 276 -5.90 -6.89 -8.64
CA THR A 276 -6.81 -6.57 -9.77
C THR A 276 -6.63 -5.19 -10.45
N GLY A 277 -5.65 -4.36 -10.10
CA GLY A 277 -5.54 -3.01 -10.70
C GLY A 277 -4.79 -2.91 -12.01
N ASN A 278 -4.69 -4.00 -12.78
CA ASN A 278 -4.10 -4.03 -14.12
C ASN A 278 -2.69 -3.40 -14.21
N LEU A 279 -1.89 -3.51 -13.14
CA LEU A 279 -0.53 -2.99 -13.11
C LEU A 279 0.33 -3.77 -14.13
N SER A 280 1.04 -3.06 -15.01
CA SER A 280 2.01 -3.65 -15.93
C SER A 280 3.07 -2.64 -16.33
N TRP A 281 4.25 -3.09 -16.72
CA TRP A 281 5.41 -2.23 -17.00
C TRP A 281 5.79 -2.26 -18.47
N VAL A 282 6.04 -1.10 -19.07
CA VAL A 282 6.52 -0.97 -20.46
C VAL A 282 7.93 -0.44 -20.44
N TYR A 283 8.86 -1.28 -20.87
CA TYR A 283 10.27 -0.94 -20.80
C TYR A 283 10.78 -0.34 -22.09
N ASP A 284 11.56 0.72 -21.94
CA ASP A 284 12.48 1.22 -22.94
C ASP A 284 13.91 1.13 -22.37
N PHE A 285 14.80 0.42 -23.07
CA PHE A 285 16.17 0.18 -22.61
C PHE A 285 17.15 1.08 -23.35
N GLN A 286 17.87 1.91 -22.59
CA GLN A 286 18.86 2.86 -23.10
C GLN A 286 20.25 2.47 -22.59
N PHE A 287 21.22 2.36 -23.49
CA PHE A 287 22.61 2.01 -23.16
C PHE A 287 23.54 3.12 -23.64
N VAL A 288 23.63 4.19 -22.87
CA VAL A 288 24.34 5.42 -23.25
C VAL A 288 25.78 5.41 -22.77
N LYS A 289 26.66 6.03 -23.56
CA LYS A 289 28.08 6.15 -23.24
C LYS A 289 28.51 7.61 -23.27
N ILE A 290 29.08 8.10 -22.18
CA ILE A 290 29.44 9.50 -22.03
C ILE A 290 30.93 9.71 -21.81
N GLY A 291 31.42 10.90 -22.17
CA GLY A 291 32.84 11.28 -22.15
C GLY A 291 33.31 11.97 -20.87
N VAL A 292 32.61 11.81 -19.75
CA VAL A 292 32.94 12.52 -18.50
C VAL A 292 33.89 11.71 -17.62
N ALA A 293 34.75 12.42 -16.88
CA ALA A 293 35.65 11.83 -15.90
C ALA A 293 34.85 11.21 -14.73
N ASN A 294 35.33 10.09 -14.19
CA ASN A 294 34.74 9.53 -12.98
C ASN A 294 35.07 10.42 -11.78
N GLY A 295 34.07 10.77 -10.97
CA GLY A 295 34.30 11.58 -9.79
C GLY A 295 34.87 10.79 -8.60
N SER A 296 34.98 11.44 -7.43
CA SER A 296 35.71 10.92 -6.26
C SER A 296 34.83 10.30 -5.16
N GLY A 297 33.53 10.10 -5.41
CA GLY A 297 32.58 9.51 -4.45
C GLY A 297 31.76 10.51 -3.61
N ASP A 298 32.09 11.80 -3.72
CA ASP A 298 31.29 12.96 -3.28
C ASP A 298 30.92 13.97 -4.42
N PRO A 299 30.71 13.55 -5.69
CA PRO A 299 30.06 14.38 -6.71
C PRO A 299 28.55 14.11 -6.80
N ASP A 300 27.75 15.15 -7.05
CA ASP A 300 26.31 15.02 -7.31
C ASP A 300 26.02 14.31 -8.64
N GLU A 301 24.85 13.73 -8.78
CA GLU A 301 24.37 13.09 -10.02
C GLU A 301 24.47 13.89 -11.34
N PRO A 302 24.29 15.23 -11.38
CA PRO A 302 24.20 15.97 -12.64
C PRO A 302 25.39 15.79 -13.60
N TYR A 303 26.62 15.61 -13.09
CA TYR A 303 27.80 15.54 -13.96
C TYR A 303 27.79 14.34 -14.91
N TRP A 304 27.11 13.24 -14.56
CA TRP A 304 26.94 12.09 -15.44
C TRP A 304 25.53 12.01 -16.01
N ARG A 305 24.50 12.39 -15.24
CA ARG A 305 23.09 12.29 -15.68
C ARG A 305 22.80 13.20 -16.85
N ASP A 306 23.19 14.47 -16.76
CA ASP A 306 22.85 15.48 -17.77
C ASP A 306 23.47 15.15 -19.14
N PRO A 307 24.78 14.86 -19.27
CA PRO A 307 25.32 14.40 -20.56
C PRO A 307 24.74 13.05 -21.00
N ALA A 308 24.36 12.16 -20.08
CA ALA A 308 23.71 10.90 -20.43
C ALA A 308 22.32 11.12 -21.04
N MET A 309 21.55 12.08 -20.50
CA MET A 309 20.25 12.45 -21.06
C MET A 309 20.34 13.00 -22.48
N GLY A 310 21.42 13.70 -22.81
CA GLY A 310 21.69 14.15 -24.19
C GLY A 310 21.89 13.01 -25.19
N GLU A 311 22.25 11.81 -24.73
CA GLU A 311 22.44 10.61 -25.54
C GLU A 311 21.19 9.70 -25.58
N VAL A 312 20.21 9.95 -24.72
CA VAL A 312 18.95 9.17 -24.71
C VAL A 312 18.16 9.50 -25.97
N SER A 313 17.68 8.45 -26.65
CA SER A 313 16.77 8.60 -27.77
C SER A 313 15.59 7.66 -27.67
N TYR A 314 14.39 8.21 -27.82
CA TYR A 314 13.15 7.46 -27.80
C TYR A 314 12.30 7.83 -29.01
N ASN A 315 11.92 6.83 -29.81
CA ASN A 315 11.07 7.02 -30.99
C ASN A 315 11.58 8.10 -31.96
N GLY A 316 12.91 8.17 -32.16
CA GLY A 316 13.56 9.14 -33.05
C GLY A 316 13.69 10.56 -32.48
N GLN A 317 13.22 10.80 -31.25
CA GLN A 317 13.44 12.05 -30.52
C GLN A 317 14.68 11.90 -29.62
N THR A 318 15.43 12.99 -29.44
CA THR A 318 16.49 13.15 -28.44
C THR A 318 16.06 14.16 -27.39
N PHE A 319 16.70 14.14 -26.22
CA PHE A 319 16.31 14.99 -25.09
C PHE A 319 17.44 15.96 -24.70
N SER A 320 17.10 17.01 -23.95
CA SER A 320 18.08 17.98 -23.48
C SER A 320 19.07 17.32 -22.51
N ALA A 321 20.32 17.78 -22.56
CA ALA A 321 21.38 17.34 -21.65
C ALA A 321 21.30 18.11 -20.32
N ASP A 322 20.15 18.06 -19.66
CA ASP A 322 19.86 18.70 -18.39
C ASP A 322 18.70 17.99 -17.67
N TRP A 323 18.32 18.48 -16.49
CA TRP A 323 17.24 17.91 -15.70
C TRP A 323 15.87 17.88 -16.41
N SER A 324 15.58 18.85 -17.28
CA SER A 324 14.29 18.91 -17.98
C SER A 324 14.12 17.76 -18.97
N GLY A 325 15.23 17.25 -19.53
CA GLY A 325 15.21 16.09 -20.42
C GLY A 325 14.65 14.82 -19.76
N VAL A 326 14.80 14.67 -18.44
CA VAL A 326 14.23 13.54 -17.69
C VAL A 326 12.69 13.58 -17.74
N GLY A 327 12.11 14.75 -17.49
CA GLY A 327 10.66 14.97 -17.57
C GLY A 327 10.12 14.78 -18.99
N ASP A 328 10.79 15.37 -19.98
CA ASP A 328 10.40 15.26 -21.38
C ASP A 328 10.44 13.82 -21.90
N TYR A 329 11.47 13.05 -21.50
CA TYR A 329 11.58 11.63 -21.85
C TYR A 329 10.46 10.80 -21.23
N ARG A 330 10.17 11.02 -19.95
CA ARG A 330 9.04 10.37 -19.27
C ARG A 330 7.72 10.65 -19.97
N GLU A 331 7.47 11.91 -20.30
CA GLU A 331 6.22 12.31 -20.95
C GLU A 331 6.09 11.74 -22.37
N ALA A 332 7.19 11.71 -23.13
CA ALA A 332 7.22 11.06 -24.45
C ALA A 332 6.84 9.57 -24.35
N MET A 333 7.38 8.84 -23.38
CA MET A 333 7.00 7.45 -23.13
C MET A 333 5.55 7.31 -22.71
N ARG A 334 5.08 8.16 -21.78
CA ARG A 334 3.72 8.13 -21.23
C ARG A 334 2.67 8.31 -22.33
N ILE A 335 2.82 9.35 -23.15
CA ILE A 335 1.92 9.66 -24.25
C ILE A 335 1.94 8.54 -25.28
N ARG A 336 3.13 8.06 -25.67
CA ARG A 336 3.27 7.05 -26.72
C ARG A 336 2.64 5.71 -26.33
N ASN A 337 2.79 5.30 -25.07
CA ASN A 337 2.30 4.01 -24.60
C ASN A 337 0.88 4.06 -23.99
N PHE A 338 0.28 5.25 -23.87
CA PHE A 338 -0.97 5.45 -23.10
C PHE A 338 -0.84 4.98 -21.64
N SER A 339 0.35 5.14 -21.07
CA SER A 339 0.63 4.76 -19.69
C SER A 339 -0.04 5.72 -18.71
N ALA A 340 -0.48 5.20 -17.57
CA ALA A 340 -0.97 6.00 -16.45
C ALA A 340 0.12 6.96 -15.98
N HIS A 341 1.33 6.45 -15.77
CA HIS A 341 2.50 7.22 -15.39
C HIS A 341 3.76 6.72 -16.12
N ALA A 342 4.84 7.50 -16.02
CA ALA A 342 6.13 7.14 -16.59
C ALA A 342 7.28 7.59 -15.67
N MET A 343 8.30 6.75 -15.57
CA MET A 343 9.49 6.99 -14.76
C MET A 343 10.78 6.64 -15.50
N VAL A 344 11.90 7.12 -14.98
CA VAL A 344 13.25 6.77 -15.47
C VAL A 344 14.04 6.12 -14.37
N ILE A 345 14.72 5.02 -14.67
CA ILE A 345 15.67 4.38 -13.77
C ILE A 345 17.06 4.53 -14.38
N PHE A 346 17.91 5.35 -13.75
CA PHE A 346 19.32 5.41 -14.11
C PHE A 346 20.09 4.29 -13.43
N VAL A 347 20.95 3.62 -14.18
CA VAL A 347 21.85 2.60 -13.65
C VAL A 347 23.28 2.97 -14.00
N THR A 348 24.14 3.15 -13.00
CA THR A 348 25.46 3.74 -13.23
C THR A 348 26.59 3.09 -12.42
N PRO A 349 27.77 2.85 -13.03
CA PRO A 349 29.00 2.53 -12.32
C PRO A 349 29.82 3.78 -11.98
N TYR A 350 29.37 4.98 -12.37
CA TYR A 350 30.01 6.24 -12.00
C TYR A 350 29.94 6.47 -10.49
N ALA A 351 30.92 7.20 -9.97
CA ALA A 351 30.95 7.60 -8.58
C ALA A 351 29.71 8.42 -8.23
N ASN A 352 29.05 8.04 -7.13
CA ASN A 352 27.78 8.62 -6.69
C ASN A 352 27.74 8.67 -5.15
N SER A 353 27.04 9.67 -4.60
CA SER A 353 26.94 9.86 -3.14
C SER A 353 26.14 8.75 -2.46
N TRP A 354 25.14 8.19 -3.14
CA TRP A 354 24.25 7.13 -2.64
C TRP A 354 24.18 5.96 -3.61
N HIS A 355 23.79 4.79 -3.09
CA HIS A 355 23.64 3.60 -3.92
C HIS A 355 22.24 3.50 -4.55
N ALA A 356 21.21 4.04 -3.89
CA ALA A 356 19.82 4.05 -4.34
C ALA A 356 19.08 5.28 -3.81
N TYR A 357 18.22 5.87 -4.65
CA TYR A 357 17.30 6.96 -4.28
C TYR A 357 16.27 7.26 -5.37
N ALA A 358 15.13 7.80 -4.96
CA ALA A 358 14.03 8.23 -5.82
C ALA A 358 13.64 9.69 -5.60
N SER A 359 13.30 10.40 -6.67
CA SER A 359 12.64 11.72 -6.64
C SER A 359 12.12 12.10 -8.02
N ASN A 360 11.05 12.89 -8.09
CA ASN A 360 10.56 13.55 -9.31
C ASN A 360 10.43 12.60 -10.52
N GLY A 361 9.83 11.43 -10.28
CA GLY A 361 9.59 10.39 -11.28
C GLY A 361 10.86 9.69 -11.79
N ARG A 362 11.94 9.71 -11.01
CA ARG A 362 13.20 9.08 -11.36
C ARG A 362 13.77 8.30 -10.17
N VAL A 363 14.33 7.14 -10.47
CA VAL A 363 15.15 6.31 -9.57
C VAL A 363 16.59 6.31 -10.06
N THR A 364 17.55 6.33 -9.14
CA THR A 364 18.97 6.14 -9.46
C THR A 364 19.52 4.94 -8.71
N LEU A 365 20.07 3.98 -9.44
CA LEU A 365 20.75 2.80 -8.93
C LEU A 365 22.24 2.89 -9.29
N ALA A 366 23.09 3.08 -8.29
CA ALA A 366 24.54 3.23 -8.48
C ALA A 366 25.31 2.08 -7.84
N ASN A 367 26.36 1.60 -8.52
CA ASN A 367 27.27 0.58 -8.01
C ASN A 367 28.24 1.14 -6.93
N LYS A 368 27.72 1.97 -6.02
CA LYS A 368 28.45 2.47 -4.86
C LYS A 368 28.55 1.36 -3.83
N ASN A 369 29.77 1.06 -3.37
CA ASN A 369 30.03 0.09 -2.30
C ASN A 369 29.34 -1.26 -2.52
N ASN A 370 29.33 -1.78 -3.76
CA ASN A 370 28.58 -3.00 -4.11
C ASN A 370 27.10 -2.88 -3.74
N TRP A 371 26.44 -1.83 -4.26
CA TRP A 371 25.02 -1.54 -4.03
C TRP A 371 24.70 -1.38 -2.54
N GLY A 372 25.46 -0.51 -1.86
CA GLY A 372 25.30 -0.27 -0.42
C GLY A 372 25.66 -1.47 0.45
N GLY A 373 26.49 -2.40 -0.04
CA GLY A 373 26.83 -3.64 0.65
C GLY A 373 25.79 -4.76 0.50
N TRP A 374 24.66 -4.50 -0.17
CA TRP A 374 23.59 -5.46 -0.43
C TRP A 374 23.88 -6.40 -1.60
N GLY A 375 24.80 -6.01 -2.48
CA GLY A 375 25.17 -6.80 -3.64
C GLY A 375 24.12 -6.77 -4.74
N ARG A 376 24.51 -7.25 -5.92
CA ARG A 376 23.67 -7.15 -7.12
C ARG A 376 22.37 -7.95 -7.04
N GLY A 377 22.31 -9.04 -6.27
CA GLY A 377 21.15 -9.93 -6.19
C GLY A 377 20.00 -9.45 -5.31
N THR A 378 20.07 -8.22 -4.81
CA THR A 378 19.04 -7.55 -4.01
C THR A 378 18.52 -6.28 -4.69
N ILE A 379 18.94 -6.03 -5.93
CA ILE A 379 18.52 -4.86 -6.71
C ILE A 379 17.01 -4.91 -6.97
N ASP A 380 16.41 -6.09 -7.02
CA ASP A 380 14.96 -6.27 -7.12
C ASP A 380 14.20 -5.58 -5.97
N ALA A 381 14.64 -5.80 -4.72
CA ALA A 381 14.04 -5.21 -3.53
C ALA A 381 14.31 -3.71 -3.47
N ILE A 382 15.56 -3.29 -3.74
CA ILE A 382 15.92 -1.87 -3.82
C ILE A 382 15.05 -1.16 -4.89
N THR A 383 14.89 -1.77 -6.07
CA THR A 383 14.06 -1.22 -7.14
C THR A 383 12.61 -1.08 -6.68
N ALA A 384 12.05 -2.10 -6.01
CA ALA A 384 10.68 -2.05 -5.55
C ALA A 384 10.46 -0.99 -4.46
N HIS A 385 11.41 -0.83 -3.54
CA HIS A 385 11.44 0.21 -2.52
C HIS A 385 11.44 1.62 -3.17
N GLU A 386 12.43 1.90 -4.01
CA GLU A 386 12.59 3.21 -4.66
C GLU A 386 11.42 3.54 -5.59
N THR A 387 10.87 2.54 -6.27
CA THR A 387 9.70 2.71 -7.12
C THR A 387 8.49 3.11 -6.29
N SER A 388 8.30 2.54 -5.10
CA SER A 388 7.17 2.84 -4.21
C SER A 388 7.16 4.30 -3.74
N HIS A 389 8.34 4.90 -3.50
CA HIS A 389 8.45 6.33 -3.22
C HIS A 389 7.89 7.23 -4.33
N LEU A 390 8.06 6.86 -5.59
CA LEU A 390 7.50 7.62 -6.71
C LEU A 390 5.96 7.63 -6.73
N PHE A 391 5.31 6.77 -5.96
CA PHE A 391 3.86 6.74 -5.75
C PHE A 391 3.46 7.24 -4.36
N GLY A 392 4.41 7.87 -3.65
CA GLY A 392 4.15 8.53 -2.38
C GLY A 392 4.26 7.63 -1.16
N SER A 393 4.89 6.46 -1.24
CA SER A 393 5.24 5.74 -0.01
C SER A 393 6.33 6.46 0.78
N ALA A 394 6.20 6.45 2.10
CA ALA A 394 7.22 6.92 3.01
C ALA A 394 8.22 5.82 3.35
N ASP A 395 9.41 6.23 3.79
CA ASP A 395 10.30 5.31 4.48
C ASP A 395 9.69 4.87 5.82
N GLU A 396 9.80 3.58 6.14
CA GLU A 396 9.36 3.01 7.41
C GLU A 396 10.54 2.74 8.36
N TYR A 397 11.77 2.69 7.85
CA TYR A 397 12.97 2.42 8.65
C TYR A 397 13.52 3.63 9.42
N THR A 398 14.31 3.33 10.46
CA THR A 398 15.11 4.31 11.20
C THR A 398 16.57 4.28 10.75
N GLY A 399 17.34 5.36 10.91
CA GLY A 399 18.72 5.41 10.39
C GLY A 399 19.43 6.75 10.54
N SER A 400 20.59 6.88 9.91
CA SER A 400 21.51 8.03 10.08
C SER A 400 20.95 9.35 9.50
N GLY A 401 19.93 9.28 8.65
CA GLY A 401 19.13 10.41 8.17
C GLY A 401 17.70 10.49 8.73
N THR A 402 17.37 9.70 9.78
CA THR A 402 16.02 9.52 10.37
C THR A 402 14.88 9.51 9.33
N PRO A 403 14.90 8.56 8.37
CA PRO A 403 13.93 8.44 7.29
C PRO A 403 12.49 8.37 7.79
N CYS A 404 12.27 7.66 8.91
CA CYS A 404 11.01 7.67 9.64
C CYS A 404 11.14 8.21 11.06
N SER A 405 10.25 9.13 11.44
CA SER A 405 10.26 9.87 12.71
C SER A 405 8.89 10.00 13.36
N SER A 406 7.80 9.71 12.64
CA SER A 406 6.43 9.86 13.13
C SER A 406 5.42 9.03 12.35
N CYS A 407 4.50 8.39 13.09
CA CYS A 407 3.38 7.61 12.58
C CYS A 407 2.18 8.49 12.15
N GLU A 408 2.29 9.81 12.33
CA GLU A 408 1.24 10.79 12.04
C GLU A 408 1.49 11.57 10.74
N THR A 409 2.61 11.33 10.07
CA THR A 409 2.83 11.87 8.71
C THR A 409 1.94 11.13 7.72
N THR A 410 1.33 11.86 6.78
CA THR A 410 0.42 11.28 5.78
C THR A 410 1.03 11.35 4.40
N HIS A 411 0.87 10.29 3.62
CA HIS A 411 1.55 10.11 2.34
C HIS A 411 0.65 9.51 1.25
N GLY A 412 1.09 9.65 0.00
CA GLY A 412 0.35 9.22 -1.18
C GLY A 412 -0.88 10.08 -1.51
N CYS A 413 -1.56 9.75 -2.63
CA CYS A 413 -2.84 10.37 -3.04
C CYS A 413 -3.86 10.43 -1.90
N ASP A 414 -3.88 9.35 -1.12
CA ASP A 414 -4.96 9.04 -0.20
C ASP A 414 -4.61 9.47 1.24
N ASN A 415 -3.56 10.28 1.44
CA ASN A 415 -3.16 10.84 2.73
C ASN A 415 -3.10 9.76 3.84
N ILE A 416 -2.53 8.61 3.52
CA ILE A 416 -2.48 7.48 4.42
C ILE A 416 -1.36 7.69 5.44
N PRO A 417 -1.61 7.49 6.76
CA PRO A 417 -0.57 7.61 7.78
C PRO A 417 0.61 6.66 7.53
N ASN A 418 1.80 7.04 7.98
CA ASN A 418 2.94 6.13 8.05
C ASN A 418 2.93 5.29 9.33
N GLY A 419 1.85 4.53 9.56
CA GLY A 419 1.65 3.84 10.84
C GLY A 419 2.64 2.72 11.14
N ASN A 420 3.33 2.17 10.12
CA ASN A 420 4.40 1.18 10.28
C ASN A 420 5.80 1.81 10.46
N CYS A 421 5.87 3.08 10.85
CA CYS A 421 7.13 3.74 11.10
C CYS A 421 7.89 3.10 12.27
N GLY A 422 9.11 2.62 12.04
CA GLY A 422 9.94 1.96 13.07
C GLY A 422 10.33 2.86 14.25
N ALA A 423 10.02 4.16 14.21
CA ALA A 423 10.19 5.07 15.34
C ALA A 423 9.01 5.04 16.35
N CYS A 424 7.86 4.49 15.97
CA CYS A 424 6.64 4.55 16.80
C CYS A 424 5.68 3.36 16.64
N SER A 425 5.79 2.53 15.59
CA SER A 425 4.96 1.35 15.41
C SER A 425 5.30 0.27 16.44
N HIS A 426 4.28 -0.23 17.13
CA HIS A 426 4.40 -1.34 18.08
C HIS A 426 3.09 -2.17 18.00
N PRO A 427 3.12 -3.45 17.57
CA PRO A 427 4.25 -4.10 16.93
C PRO A 427 4.62 -3.44 15.60
N HIS A 428 5.86 -3.63 15.19
CA HIS A 428 6.37 -3.19 13.89
C HIS A 428 6.27 -4.34 12.89
N GLN A 429 5.91 -4.05 11.65
CA GLN A 429 5.68 -5.05 10.61
C GLN A 429 6.80 -5.05 9.58
N ASP A 430 7.16 -6.23 9.07
CA ASP A 430 8.01 -6.34 7.91
C ASP A 430 7.35 -5.65 6.69
N CYS A 431 8.11 -4.79 6.02
CA CYS A 431 7.68 -4.14 4.79
C CYS A 431 8.88 -3.77 3.92
N ILE A 432 8.68 -3.70 2.59
CA ILE A 432 9.72 -3.28 1.64
C ILE A 432 10.20 -1.85 1.95
N MET A 433 9.33 -1.03 2.54
CA MET A 433 9.66 0.34 2.95
C MET A 433 10.46 0.41 4.25
N ASP A 434 10.62 -0.70 4.98
CA ASP A 434 11.40 -0.79 6.22
C ASP A 434 12.73 -1.56 6.03
N GLY A 435 12.74 -2.53 5.14
CA GLY A 435 13.93 -3.36 4.92
C GLY A 435 13.90 -4.09 3.61
N ASN A 436 14.88 -4.96 3.43
CA ASN A 436 14.96 -5.88 2.30
C ASN A 436 13.94 -7.03 2.45
N SER A 437 12.68 -6.72 2.74
CA SER A 437 11.60 -7.69 2.88
C SER A 437 10.75 -7.71 1.61
N ARG A 438 10.36 -8.90 1.13
CA ARG A 438 9.45 -9.03 -0.02
C ARG A 438 7.99 -9.01 0.43
N ARG A 439 7.61 -7.95 1.17
CA ARG A 439 6.28 -7.75 1.74
C ARG A 439 5.84 -6.29 1.57
N LEU A 440 4.55 -6.07 1.31
CA LEU A 440 3.93 -4.74 1.36
C LEU A 440 2.95 -4.73 2.53
N CYS A 441 3.26 -3.97 3.58
CA CYS A 441 2.34 -3.78 4.71
C CYS A 441 1.10 -2.97 4.27
N GLY A 442 0.04 -3.00 5.06
CA GLY A 442 -1.21 -2.31 4.72
C GLY A 442 -1.03 -0.80 4.52
N TYR A 443 -0.18 -0.14 5.31
CA TYR A 443 0.12 1.29 5.16
C TYR A 443 0.76 1.60 3.81
N THR A 444 1.85 0.90 3.46
CA THR A 444 2.51 1.07 2.16
C THR A 444 1.54 0.81 1.01
N ARG A 445 0.70 -0.24 1.08
CA ARG A 445 -0.35 -0.49 0.07
C ARG A 445 -1.32 0.68 -0.07
N GLY A 446 -1.75 1.27 1.05
CA GLY A 446 -2.59 2.47 1.03
C GLY A 446 -1.88 3.67 0.41
N GLN A 447 -0.61 3.90 0.77
CA GLN A 447 0.17 5.05 0.29
C GLN A 447 0.41 5.01 -1.23
N ILE A 448 0.71 3.84 -1.82
CA ILE A 448 0.86 3.69 -3.29
C ILE A 448 -0.47 3.70 -4.06
N GLY A 449 -1.60 3.92 -3.37
CA GLY A 449 -2.92 4.03 -3.98
C GLY A 449 -3.64 2.69 -4.21
N TRP A 450 -3.30 1.64 -3.46
CA TRP A 450 -3.97 0.34 -3.50
C TRP A 450 -5.04 0.19 -2.42
N SER A 451 -5.76 1.26 -2.12
CA SER A 451 -6.92 1.23 -1.24
C SER A 451 -8.07 2.08 -1.81
N HIS A 452 -9.28 1.54 -1.73
CA HIS A 452 -10.50 2.34 -1.89
C HIS A 452 -11.03 2.74 -0.53
N ILE A 453 -10.95 1.81 0.41
CA ILE A 453 -11.20 2.03 1.83
C ILE A 453 -9.88 1.69 2.54
N PHE A 454 -9.43 2.57 3.42
CA PHE A 454 -8.33 2.27 4.34
C PHE A 454 -8.89 2.31 5.75
N VAL A 455 -8.63 1.26 6.54
CA VAL A 455 -9.05 1.18 7.94
C VAL A 455 -7.80 1.16 8.79
N GLU A 456 -7.80 1.92 9.87
CA GLU A 456 -6.79 1.79 10.90
C GLU A 456 -7.46 1.50 12.23
N THR A 457 -6.99 0.48 12.93
CA THR A 457 -7.46 0.11 14.27
C THR A 457 -6.35 0.28 15.27
N THR A 458 -6.71 0.61 16.51
CA THR A 458 -5.78 0.55 17.64
C THR A 458 -6.35 -0.35 18.72
N THR A 459 -5.59 -1.35 19.13
CA THR A 459 -5.90 -2.19 20.29
C THR A 459 -5.48 -1.46 21.57
N ALA A 460 -6.24 -1.61 22.65
CA ALA A 460 -5.89 -1.00 23.93
C ALA A 460 -4.55 -1.54 24.48
N ASP A 461 -3.84 -0.70 25.24
CA ASP A 461 -2.65 -1.10 25.99
C ASP A 461 -3.03 -1.76 27.32
N GLU A 462 -3.76 -2.86 27.26
CA GLU A 462 -4.24 -3.62 28.42
C GLU A 462 -3.89 -5.10 28.28
N LEU A 463 -3.65 -5.79 29.40
CA LEU A 463 -3.34 -7.21 29.38
C LEU A 463 -4.52 -7.99 28.76
N TRP A 464 -4.23 -8.94 27.86
CA TRP A 464 -5.20 -9.71 27.09
C TRP A 464 -6.07 -8.91 26.11
N ALA A 465 -5.70 -7.66 25.80
CA ALA A 465 -6.49 -6.83 24.89
C ALA A 465 -6.47 -7.26 23.41
N GLY A 466 -5.56 -8.14 23.00
CA GLY A 466 -5.38 -8.58 21.61
C GLY A 466 -6.25 -9.77 21.22
N THR A 467 -6.32 -10.08 19.92
CA THR A 467 -7.14 -11.19 19.41
C THR A 467 -6.55 -11.77 18.13
N ASP A 468 -6.66 -13.09 17.97
CA ASP A 468 -6.39 -13.84 16.74
C ASP A 468 -7.66 -14.14 15.92
N ASP A 469 -8.82 -13.67 16.40
CA ASP A 469 -10.11 -13.94 15.79
C ASP A 469 -10.29 -13.15 14.48
N ASP A 470 -11.11 -13.70 13.57
CA ASP A 470 -11.43 -13.00 12.33
C ASP A 470 -12.21 -11.71 12.64
N VAL A 471 -11.79 -10.60 12.04
CA VAL A 471 -12.44 -9.29 12.18
C VAL A 471 -12.88 -8.77 10.82
N TRP A 472 -14.08 -8.19 10.77
CA TRP A 472 -14.64 -7.56 9.57
C TRP A 472 -14.95 -6.09 9.79
N LEU A 473 -14.66 -5.28 8.78
CA LEU A 473 -15.32 -3.99 8.58
C LEU A 473 -16.64 -4.24 7.85
N ASP A 474 -17.73 -3.84 8.46
CA ASP A 474 -19.06 -3.82 7.89
C ASP A 474 -19.44 -2.38 7.50
N ILE A 475 -19.78 -2.19 6.23
CA ILE A 475 -20.16 -0.88 5.67
C ILE A 475 -21.66 -0.71 5.44
N GLY A 476 -22.48 -1.68 5.85
CA GLY A 476 -23.92 -1.74 5.64
C GLY A 476 -24.32 -3.00 4.88
N ASP A 477 -24.27 -2.96 3.55
CA ASP A 477 -24.69 -4.07 2.68
C ASP A 477 -23.54 -5.03 2.33
N ARG A 478 -22.32 -4.69 2.73
CA ARG A 478 -21.10 -5.42 2.44
C ARG A 478 -20.18 -5.38 3.63
N ASP A 479 -19.35 -6.40 3.75
CA ASP A 479 -18.23 -6.46 4.68
C ASP A 479 -16.90 -6.72 3.96
N PHE A 480 -15.83 -6.50 4.71
CA PHE A 480 -14.46 -6.77 4.32
C PHE A 480 -13.75 -7.39 5.51
N VAL A 481 -13.14 -8.55 5.31
CA VAL A 481 -12.18 -9.08 6.28
C VAL A 481 -11.06 -8.05 6.45
N LEU A 482 -10.78 -7.70 7.68
CA LEU A 482 -9.58 -6.98 8.06
C LEU A 482 -8.56 -8.06 8.39
N ASP A 483 -7.52 -8.19 7.58
CA ASP A 483 -6.46 -9.17 7.81
C ASP A 483 -5.17 -8.63 7.19
N THR A 484 -4.07 -8.90 7.88
CA THR A 484 -2.73 -8.64 7.38
C THR A 484 -2.00 -9.98 7.28
N PRO A 485 -2.10 -10.70 6.14
CA PRO A 485 -1.62 -12.07 6.02
C PRO A 485 -0.18 -12.23 6.50
N ASP A 486 0.15 -13.33 7.19
CA ASP A 486 1.50 -13.61 7.72
C ASP A 486 2.05 -12.52 8.67
N HIS A 487 1.18 -11.77 9.35
CA HIS A 487 1.54 -10.83 10.43
C HIS A 487 0.57 -11.03 11.60
N ASP A 488 1.13 -11.00 12.80
CA ASP A 488 0.40 -11.10 14.05
C ASP A 488 -0.18 -9.71 14.38
N ASP A 489 -1.44 -9.49 13.97
CA ASP A 489 -2.11 -8.20 14.07
C ASP A 489 -3.00 -8.11 15.32
N ARG A 490 -3.44 -6.90 15.66
CA ARG A 490 -4.36 -6.61 16.79
C ARG A 490 -3.85 -6.94 18.17
N GLU A 491 -2.56 -7.24 18.33
CA GLU A 491 -1.90 -7.38 19.62
C GLU A 491 -2.07 -6.18 20.56
N ARG A 492 -1.76 -6.38 21.86
CA ARG A 492 -1.82 -5.31 22.86
C ARG A 492 -1.05 -4.07 22.37
N ASN A 493 -1.72 -2.91 22.43
CA ASN A 493 -1.20 -1.62 21.96
C ASN A 493 -0.89 -1.54 20.44
N ALA A 494 -1.30 -2.55 19.66
CA ALA A 494 -1.08 -2.59 18.22
C ALA A 494 -1.84 -1.48 17.49
N ARG A 495 -1.18 -0.90 16.49
CA ARG A 495 -1.78 0.04 15.54
C ARG A 495 -1.69 -0.53 14.13
N GLU A 496 -2.83 -1.00 13.63
CA GLU A 496 -2.90 -1.81 12.42
C GLU A 496 -3.61 -1.09 11.29
N GLY A 497 -3.08 -1.22 10.07
CA GLY A 497 -3.60 -0.56 8.86
C GLY A 497 -4.01 -1.58 7.81
N TYR A 498 -5.23 -1.47 7.29
CA TYR A 498 -5.81 -2.39 6.32
C TYR A 498 -6.19 -1.65 5.04
N ALA A 499 -5.52 -1.99 3.93
CA ALA A 499 -5.78 -1.44 2.62
C ALA A 499 -6.77 -2.32 1.84
N LEU A 500 -8.03 -1.90 1.79
CA LEU A 500 -9.12 -2.65 1.17
C LEU A 500 -9.33 -2.19 -0.28
N TRP A 501 -9.13 -3.12 -1.22
CA TRP A 501 -9.34 -2.86 -2.64
C TRP A 501 -10.79 -3.17 -3.06
N ALA A 502 -11.59 -2.12 -3.20
CA ALA A 502 -13.03 -2.22 -3.50
C ALA A 502 -13.46 -1.24 -4.62
N PRO A 503 -13.07 -1.48 -5.89
CA PRO A 503 -13.28 -0.54 -6.99
C PRO A 503 -14.75 -0.30 -7.36
N THR A 504 -15.64 -1.21 -6.97
CA THR A 504 -17.09 -1.11 -7.20
C THR A 504 -17.84 -0.41 -6.08
N VAL A 505 -17.17 -0.11 -4.96
CA VAL A 505 -17.78 0.60 -3.82
C VAL A 505 -17.73 2.11 -4.08
N GLN A 506 -18.90 2.74 -4.00
CA GLN A 506 -19.07 4.19 -4.00
C GLN A 506 -19.24 4.72 -2.58
N ARG A 507 -19.09 6.03 -2.40
CA ARG A 507 -19.23 6.66 -1.08
C ARG A 507 -20.62 6.43 -0.45
N SER A 508 -21.67 6.38 -1.27
CA SER A 508 -23.06 6.12 -0.86
C SER A 508 -23.29 4.69 -0.36
N ASP A 509 -22.45 3.75 -0.77
CA ASP A 509 -22.56 2.35 -0.32
C ASP A 509 -22.03 2.19 1.11
N ILE A 510 -21.22 3.15 1.60
CA ILE A 510 -20.73 3.18 2.98
C ILE A 510 -21.79 3.87 3.85
N LYS A 511 -22.71 3.05 4.37
CA LYS A 511 -23.87 3.41 5.21
C LYS A 511 -23.53 3.47 6.70
N ARG A 512 -22.53 2.68 7.12
CA ARG A 512 -21.99 2.66 8.50
C ARG A 512 -20.52 2.27 8.50
N ILE A 513 -19.88 2.43 9.65
CA ILE A 513 -18.60 1.82 10.01
C ILE A 513 -18.87 0.98 11.25
N LEU A 514 -18.91 -0.33 11.06
CA LEU A 514 -19.13 -1.30 12.13
C LEU A 514 -17.97 -2.28 12.11
N ILE A 515 -17.44 -2.60 13.29
CA ILE A 515 -16.42 -3.62 13.47
C ILE A 515 -17.08 -4.85 14.08
N ARG A 516 -16.88 -5.99 13.45
CA ARG A 516 -17.44 -7.29 13.84
C ARG A 516 -16.30 -8.26 14.07
N LYS A 517 -16.35 -9.02 15.16
CA LYS A 517 -15.41 -10.12 15.44
C LYS A 517 -16.13 -11.46 15.33
N SER A 518 -15.39 -12.52 14.99
CA SER A 518 -15.91 -13.89 15.07
C SER A 518 -16.13 -14.29 16.54
N PRO A 519 -16.88 -15.37 16.79
CA PRO A 519 -16.91 -16.01 18.11
C PRO A 519 -15.51 -16.26 18.66
N ASP A 520 -15.39 -16.18 19.98
CA ASP A 520 -14.12 -16.21 20.68
C ASP A 520 -13.43 -17.58 20.57
N GLY A 521 -12.18 -17.55 20.15
CA GLY A 521 -11.24 -18.65 20.37
C GLY A 521 -10.74 -18.71 21.82
N PHE A 522 -9.63 -19.41 22.04
CA PHE A 522 -8.94 -19.36 23.35
C PHE A 522 -8.35 -17.97 23.57
N ALA A 523 -8.78 -17.26 24.62
CA ALA A 523 -8.40 -15.87 24.89
C ALA A 523 -8.75 -14.89 23.75
N GLY A 524 -9.93 -15.06 23.14
CA GLY A 524 -10.36 -14.34 21.93
C GLY A 524 -10.91 -12.91 22.11
N GLY A 525 -11.10 -12.46 23.36
CA GLY A 525 -11.62 -11.11 23.63
C GLY A 525 -10.71 -10.01 23.09
N TRP A 526 -11.28 -8.99 22.45
CA TRP A 526 -10.50 -7.89 21.86
C TRP A 526 -10.91 -6.53 22.41
N LYS A 527 -9.97 -5.79 23.00
CA LYS A 527 -10.25 -4.44 23.50
C LYS A 527 -9.92 -3.38 22.46
N LEU A 528 -10.93 -3.02 21.66
CA LEU A 528 -10.81 -1.98 20.64
C LEU A 528 -10.73 -0.58 21.28
N ASN A 529 -9.70 0.21 20.90
CA ASN A 529 -9.44 1.54 21.44
C ASN A 529 -9.67 2.68 20.43
N ARG A 530 -9.36 2.47 19.14
CA ARG A 530 -9.58 3.49 18.11
C ARG A 530 -9.91 2.84 16.77
N VAL A 531 -10.77 3.50 15.99
CA VAL A 531 -11.01 3.20 14.58
C VAL A 531 -10.93 4.48 13.77
N ARG A 532 -10.12 4.46 12.72
CA ARG A 532 -10.13 5.45 11.64
C ARG A 532 -10.45 4.78 10.32
N THR A 533 -11.23 5.45 9.49
CA THR A 533 -11.56 4.96 8.15
C THR A 533 -11.50 6.08 7.14
N TRP A 534 -10.80 5.83 6.05
CA TRP A 534 -10.70 6.71 4.89
C TRP A 534 -11.38 6.05 3.70
N TYR A 535 -12.04 6.85 2.87
CA TYR A 535 -12.50 6.45 1.55
C TYR A 535 -11.84 7.36 0.51
N ARG A 536 -11.00 6.79 -0.35
CA ARG A 536 -10.21 7.51 -1.38
C ARG A 536 -9.55 8.78 -0.82
N GLY A 537 -8.89 8.62 0.32
CA GLY A 537 -8.18 9.66 1.05
C GLY A 537 -8.99 10.63 1.89
N SER A 538 -10.32 10.61 1.80
CA SER A 538 -11.18 11.38 2.70
C SER A 538 -11.41 10.60 3.99
N LEU A 539 -11.03 11.16 5.14
CA LEU A 539 -11.36 10.60 6.45
C LEU A 539 -12.89 10.67 6.64
N ILE A 540 -13.54 9.51 6.76
CA ILE A 540 -15.00 9.38 6.86
C ILE A 540 -15.46 8.91 8.24
N CYS A 541 -14.56 8.38 9.05
CA CYS A 541 -14.80 8.05 10.45
C CYS A 541 -13.49 8.15 11.24
N ASP A 542 -13.53 8.79 12.40
CA ASP A 542 -12.43 8.83 13.37
C ASP A 542 -13.06 8.82 14.75
N VAL A 543 -12.97 7.67 15.42
CA VAL A 543 -13.47 7.50 16.78
C VAL A 543 -12.33 6.99 17.63
N ASP A 544 -11.94 7.80 18.62
CA ASP A 544 -10.93 7.48 19.59
C ASP A 544 -11.54 7.06 20.94
N ARG A 545 -10.70 6.48 21.81
CA ARG A 545 -11.03 6.12 23.19
C ARG A 545 -12.26 5.22 23.33
N ILE A 546 -12.48 4.34 22.36
CA ILE A 546 -13.58 3.37 22.33
C ILE A 546 -13.58 2.52 23.60
N ASN A 547 -12.41 1.98 23.98
CA ASN A 547 -12.17 1.19 25.20
C ASN A 547 -13.25 0.12 25.47
N THR A 548 -13.69 -0.57 24.41
CA THR A 548 -14.77 -1.55 24.48
C THR A 548 -14.19 -2.93 24.20
N TRP A 549 -14.50 -3.89 25.08
CA TRP A 549 -14.24 -5.30 24.83
C TRP A 549 -15.24 -5.84 23.82
N LEU A 550 -14.71 -6.50 22.80
CA LEU A 550 -15.45 -7.33 21.86
C LEU A 550 -15.14 -8.77 22.22
N GLU A 551 -16.03 -9.39 22.98
CA GLU A 551 -15.86 -10.73 23.55
C GLU A 551 -17.24 -11.34 23.79
N ASP A 552 -17.29 -12.67 23.89
CA ASP A 552 -18.50 -13.44 24.23
C ASP A 552 -19.69 -13.08 23.33
N ASP A 553 -20.82 -12.64 23.91
CA ASP A 553 -21.99 -12.19 23.15
C ASP A 553 -21.88 -10.76 22.58
N HIS A 554 -20.89 -9.97 23.01
CA HIS A 554 -20.71 -8.56 22.64
C HIS A 554 -19.65 -8.36 21.55
N ARG A 555 -19.79 -9.01 20.40
CA ARG A 555 -18.76 -9.06 19.33
C ARG A 555 -18.82 -7.95 18.27
N VAL A 556 -19.61 -6.91 18.51
CA VAL A 556 -19.85 -5.84 17.54
C VAL A 556 -19.65 -4.46 18.17
N TRP A 557 -18.86 -3.63 17.49
CA TRP A 557 -18.77 -2.20 17.78
C TRP A 557 -19.36 -1.37 16.63
N VAL A 558 -20.25 -0.44 16.97
CA VAL A 558 -20.90 0.46 16.02
C VAL A 558 -20.28 1.85 16.10
N GLY A 559 -19.60 2.26 15.03
CA GLY A 559 -18.99 3.56 14.87
C GLY A 559 -19.88 4.57 14.12
N CYS A 560 -19.28 5.26 13.14
CA CYS A 560 -19.96 6.31 12.39
C CYS A 560 -21.07 5.76 11.50
N ILE A 561 -22.25 6.41 11.52
CA ILE A 561 -23.42 6.03 10.71
C ILE A 561 -23.75 7.18 9.76
N SER A 562 -23.82 6.92 8.46
CA SER A 562 -24.19 7.89 7.43
C SER A 562 -25.63 7.71 6.93
N ASP A 563 -26.16 6.48 7.00
CA ASP A 563 -27.55 6.16 6.68
C ASP A 563 -28.25 5.61 7.92
N ARG A 564 -29.35 6.23 8.35
CA ARG A 564 -30.09 5.81 9.55
C ARG A 564 -31.10 4.70 9.27
N ALA A 565 -31.41 4.42 8.01
CA ALA A 565 -32.34 3.36 7.64
C ALA A 565 -31.73 1.97 7.82
N ILE A 566 -30.39 1.84 7.83
CA ILE A 566 -29.72 0.58 8.15
C ILE A 566 -29.82 0.31 9.66
N VAL A 567 -30.22 -0.91 10.03
CA VAL A 567 -30.25 -1.36 11.42
C VAL A 567 -28.81 -1.59 11.87
N SER A 568 -28.29 -0.69 12.69
CA SER A 568 -26.94 -0.76 13.25
C SER A 568 -26.93 -1.26 14.69
N ARG A 569 -28.03 -1.08 15.43
CA ARG A 569 -28.23 -1.65 16.76
C ARG A 569 -29.62 -2.27 16.82
N LEU A 570 -29.71 -3.49 17.31
CA LEU A 570 -30.97 -4.21 17.50
C LEU A 570 -31.00 -4.73 18.93
N ARG A 571 -31.95 -4.23 19.73
CA ARG A 571 -32.17 -4.69 21.10
C ARG A 571 -33.57 -5.26 21.23
N VAL A 572 -33.69 -6.39 21.92
CA VAL A 572 -34.96 -7.05 22.16
C VAL A 572 -35.10 -7.36 23.64
N GLU A 573 -36.22 -6.96 24.23
CA GLU A 573 -36.56 -7.31 25.61
C GLU A 573 -37.71 -8.32 25.58
N ILE A 574 -37.51 -9.46 26.26
CA ILE A 574 -38.50 -10.52 26.40
C ILE A 574 -38.92 -10.60 27.86
N SER A 575 -40.22 -10.49 28.12
CA SER A 575 -40.76 -10.63 29.47
C SER A 575 -41.44 -11.98 29.64
N THR A 576 -41.09 -12.70 30.70
CA THR A 576 -41.79 -13.91 31.16
C THR A 576 -42.88 -13.55 32.17
N ALA A 577 -44.03 -14.22 32.11
CA ALA A 577 -45.12 -13.96 33.04
C ALA A 577 -44.76 -14.38 34.48
N ASN A 578 -45.25 -13.64 35.48
CA ASN A 578 -45.07 -14.01 36.89
C ASN A 578 -46.19 -14.95 37.38
N VAL A 579 -46.29 -16.15 36.79
CA VAL A 579 -47.19 -17.22 37.26
C VAL A 579 -46.40 -18.51 37.46
N MET A 580 -46.94 -19.43 38.26
CA MET A 580 -46.28 -20.71 38.54
C MET A 580 -46.00 -21.46 37.22
N TRP A 581 -44.79 -22.01 37.09
CA TRP A 581 -44.30 -22.76 35.92
C TRP A 581 -44.16 -21.94 34.63
N ALA A 582 -44.03 -20.60 34.70
CA ALA A 582 -43.96 -19.77 33.51
C ALA A 582 -42.58 -19.69 32.83
N GLY A 583 -41.49 -20.08 33.52
CA GLY A 583 -40.12 -20.05 32.99
C GLY A 583 -39.80 -21.24 32.09
N THR A 584 -38.64 -21.21 31.42
CA THR A 584 -38.22 -22.28 30.51
C THR A 584 -36.70 -22.31 30.35
N ASP A 585 -36.16 -23.52 30.25
CA ASP A 585 -34.75 -23.78 29.89
C ASP A 585 -34.60 -24.14 28.39
N ASP A 586 -35.69 -24.05 27.62
CA ASP A 586 -35.73 -24.44 26.21
C ASP A 586 -35.27 -23.29 25.30
N ASP A 587 -34.53 -23.59 24.22
CA ASP A 587 -34.09 -22.57 23.26
C ASP A 587 -35.25 -21.70 22.73
N VAL A 588 -35.07 -20.38 22.79
CA VAL A 588 -36.00 -19.39 22.24
C VAL A 588 -35.38 -18.71 21.02
N THR A 589 -36.09 -18.73 19.90
CA THR A 589 -35.67 -18.08 18.66
C THR A 589 -36.59 -16.89 18.33
N LEU A 590 -35.99 -15.73 18.14
CA LEU A 590 -36.63 -14.55 17.54
C LEU A 590 -36.49 -14.58 16.02
N THR A 591 -37.50 -14.12 15.29
CA THR A 591 -37.38 -13.83 13.86
C THR A 591 -37.93 -12.44 13.51
N LEU A 592 -37.11 -11.62 12.84
CA LEU A 592 -37.39 -10.26 12.35
C LEU A 592 -36.78 -10.06 10.96
N GLY A 593 -37.47 -9.38 10.05
CA GLY A 593 -36.93 -9.04 8.72
C GLY A 593 -36.39 -10.24 7.93
N GLY A 594 -36.98 -11.42 8.11
CA GLY A 594 -36.53 -12.66 7.48
C GLY A 594 -35.28 -13.31 8.08
N ARG A 595 -34.77 -12.79 9.21
CA ARG A 595 -33.60 -13.31 9.95
C ARG A 595 -34.03 -13.89 11.29
N SER A 596 -33.27 -14.85 11.78
CA SER A 596 -33.53 -15.52 13.05
C SER A 596 -32.32 -15.44 13.98
N TRP A 597 -32.59 -15.22 15.26
CA TRP A 597 -31.59 -15.18 16.33
C TRP A 597 -32.03 -16.12 17.44
N ASN A 598 -31.12 -16.94 17.94
CA ASN A 598 -31.31 -17.60 19.22
C ASN A 598 -31.08 -16.55 20.31
N LEU A 599 -32.02 -16.46 21.23
CA LEU A 599 -31.98 -15.54 22.35
C LEU A 599 -31.38 -16.29 23.53
N ASP A 600 -30.19 -15.88 23.90
CA ASP A 600 -29.40 -16.45 24.98
C ASP A 600 -28.43 -15.36 25.45
N ASN A 601 -28.27 -15.20 26.75
CA ASN A 601 -27.23 -14.41 27.38
C ASN A 601 -26.30 -15.39 28.10
N GLU A 602 -25.05 -15.46 27.66
CA GLU A 602 -24.08 -16.39 28.20
C GLU A 602 -23.94 -16.26 29.73
N ASP A 603 -23.87 -17.40 30.42
CA ASP A 603 -23.82 -17.52 31.88
C ASP A 603 -25.02 -16.91 32.65
N HIS A 604 -26.14 -16.66 31.97
CA HIS A 604 -27.39 -16.19 32.58
C HIS A 604 -28.53 -17.18 32.37
N ASP A 605 -29.34 -17.37 33.42
CA ASP A 605 -30.54 -18.19 33.36
C ASP A 605 -31.71 -17.34 32.82
N ASP A 606 -31.90 -17.40 31.50
CA ASP A 606 -32.87 -16.59 30.78
C ASP A 606 -34.31 -17.10 30.89
N PHE A 607 -35.26 -16.24 30.55
CA PHE A 607 -36.69 -16.54 30.47
C PHE A 607 -37.33 -16.94 31.80
N GLU A 608 -36.68 -16.61 32.91
CA GLU A 608 -37.13 -16.96 34.23
C GLU A 608 -38.42 -16.26 34.67
N ARG A 609 -39.18 -16.93 35.55
CA ARG A 609 -40.52 -16.48 35.95
C ARG A 609 -40.51 -15.04 36.47
N GLY A 610 -41.21 -14.16 35.76
CA GLY A 610 -41.39 -12.75 36.14
C GLY A 610 -40.22 -11.85 35.76
N ASN A 611 -39.18 -12.39 35.13
CA ASN A 611 -38.03 -11.63 34.66
C ASN A 611 -38.30 -10.97 33.31
N THR A 612 -37.41 -10.05 32.95
CA THR A 612 -37.34 -9.46 31.62
C THR A 612 -35.89 -9.45 31.20
N ASP A 613 -35.60 -10.25 30.18
CA ASP A 613 -34.27 -10.48 29.67
C ASP A 613 -34.07 -9.58 28.45
N THR A 614 -32.87 -9.02 28.32
CA THR A 614 -32.53 -8.05 27.27
C THR A 614 -31.41 -8.61 26.42
N PHE A 615 -31.65 -8.72 25.11
CA PHE A 615 -30.71 -9.26 24.15
C PHE A 615 -30.26 -8.15 23.19
N ASP A 616 -28.95 -7.89 23.13
CA ASP A 616 -28.33 -7.01 22.14
C ASP A 616 -27.87 -7.86 20.95
N LEU A 617 -28.62 -7.80 19.86
CA LEU A 617 -28.48 -8.68 18.71
C LEU A 617 -27.65 -8.02 17.61
N ASP A 618 -26.77 -8.81 16.99
CA ASP A 618 -26.10 -8.41 15.77
C ASP A 618 -27.07 -8.43 14.57
N PRO A 619 -27.37 -7.28 13.94
CA PRO A 619 -28.33 -7.21 12.84
C PRO A 619 -27.82 -7.87 11.55
N GLY A 620 -26.51 -8.13 11.42
CA GLY A 620 -25.88 -8.59 10.18
C GLY A 620 -25.86 -7.51 9.09
N LEU A 621 -25.46 -7.92 7.88
CA LEU A 621 -25.39 -7.05 6.70
C LEU A 621 -26.77 -6.73 6.11
N GLY A 622 -27.02 -5.50 5.67
CA GLY A 622 -28.16 -5.17 4.80
C GLY A 622 -29.55 -5.34 5.43
N LEU A 623 -29.68 -5.33 6.77
CA LEU A 623 -30.98 -5.25 7.43
C LEU A 623 -31.40 -3.79 7.55
N HIS A 624 -32.50 -3.42 6.92
CA HIS A 624 -33.09 -2.08 7.00
C HIS A 624 -34.30 -2.07 7.95
N GLU A 625 -34.57 -0.92 8.56
CA GLU A 625 -35.76 -0.75 9.42
C GLU A 625 -37.04 -1.04 8.63
N SER A 626 -37.06 -0.69 7.33
CA SER A 626 -38.14 -1.01 6.41
C SER A 626 -38.31 -2.50 6.12
N ASP A 627 -37.40 -3.37 6.54
CA ASP A 627 -37.58 -4.82 6.37
C ASP A 627 -38.34 -5.43 7.56
N ILE A 628 -38.45 -4.70 8.67
CA ILE A 628 -39.03 -5.17 9.93
C ILE A 628 -40.53 -4.85 9.95
N HIS A 629 -41.34 -5.79 9.47
CA HIS A 629 -42.81 -5.67 9.43
C HIS A 629 -43.55 -6.66 10.32
N SER A 630 -42.83 -7.61 10.90
CA SER A 630 -43.40 -8.66 11.74
C SER A 630 -42.38 -9.20 12.72
N VAL A 631 -42.86 -9.66 13.87
CA VAL A 631 -42.10 -10.38 14.87
C VAL A 631 -42.64 -11.79 15.03
N ARG A 632 -41.74 -12.76 15.14
CA ARG A 632 -42.07 -14.13 15.55
C ARG A 632 -41.15 -14.57 16.68
N ILE A 633 -41.75 -15.19 17.69
CA ILE A 633 -41.06 -15.91 18.76
C ILE A 633 -41.40 -17.38 18.64
N HIS A 634 -40.38 -18.23 18.66
CA HIS A 634 -40.51 -19.68 18.61
C HIS A 634 -39.73 -20.29 19.77
N LYS A 635 -40.34 -21.27 20.46
CA LYS A 635 -39.65 -22.07 21.48
C LYS A 635 -39.37 -23.46 20.92
N SER A 636 -38.21 -24.03 21.25
CA SER A 636 -37.90 -25.42 20.93
C SER A 636 -38.84 -26.40 21.67
N SER A 637 -38.75 -27.69 21.33
CA SER A 637 -39.61 -28.74 21.89
C SER A 637 -39.36 -28.94 23.39
N ASP A 638 -40.44 -29.03 24.15
CA ASP A 638 -40.43 -29.11 25.61
C ASP A 638 -39.55 -30.25 26.16
N GLY A 639 -38.70 -29.91 27.13
CA GLY A 639 -38.13 -30.85 28.09
C GLY A 639 -39.13 -31.33 29.16
N ILE A 640 -38.63 -31.80 30.30
CA ILE A 640 -39.50 -32.18 31.44
C ILE A 640 -40.02 -30.89 32.10
N ALA A 641 -41.32 -30.61 31.96
CA ALA A 641 -41.98 -29.38 32.42
C ALA A 641 -41.62 -28.10 31.62
N GLY A 642 -41.50 -28.19 30.29
CA GLY A 642 -41.02 -27.12 29.41
C GLY A 642 -42.05 -26.12 28.86
N GLY A 643 -43.18 -25.89 29.55
CA GLY A 643 -44.14 -24.86 29.11
C GLY A 643 -43.64 -23.46 29.46
N TRP A 644 -43.62 -22.53 28.49
CA TRP A 644 -43.17 -21.15 28.73
C TRP A 644 -44.32 -20.16 28.58
N LYS A 645 -44.45 -19.19 29.50
CA LYS A 645 -45.50 -18.16 29.38
C LYS A 645 -44.92 -16.80 28.99
N LEU A 646 -44.88 -16.55 27.68
CA LEU A 646 -44.49 -15.27 27.09
C LEU A 646 -45.48 -14.16 27.49
N LYS A 647 -45.01 -13.17 28.25
CA LYS A 647 -45.78 -12.00 28.68
C LYS A 647 -45.63 -10.83 27.71
N GLY A 648 -44.41 -10.55 27.27
CA GLY A 648 -44.14 -9.34 26.50
C GLY A 648 -42.92 -9.41 25.60
N VAL A 649 -42.96 -8.61 24.54
CA VAL A 649 -41.86 -8.40 23.61
C VAL A 649 -41.74 -6.91 23.34
N ARG A 650 -40.53 -6.38 23.43
CA ARG A 650 -40.18 -5.01 23.04
C ARG A 650 -38.97 -5.04 22.10
N ILE A 651 -39.03 -4.27 21.02
CA ILE A 651 -37.97 -4.21 20.01
C ILE A 651 -37.55 -2.76 19.85
N VAL A 652 -36.25 -2.53 20.02
CA VAL A 652 -35.62 -1.22 19.88
C VAL A 652 -34.58 -1.31 18.77
N VAL A 653 -34.78 -0.54 17.70
CA VAL A 653 -33.89 -0.45 16.54
C VAL A 653 -33.22 0.91 16.53
N ASN A 654 -31.89 0.94 16.46
CA ASN A 654 -31.10 2.17 16.45
C ASN A 654 -31.43 3.13 17.62
N GLY A 655 -31.87 2.59 18.76
CA GLY A 655 -32.29 3.37 19.94
C GLY A 655 -33.76 3.83 19.92
N HIS A 656 -34.50 3.53 18.86
CA HIS A 656 -35.93 3.84 18.72
C HIS A 656 -36.78 2.60 18.97
N GLU A 657 -37.76 2.72 19.85
CA GLU A 657 -38.76 1.67 20.06
C GLU A 657 -39.67 1.58 18.83
N ILE A 658 -39.59 0.45 18.12
CA ILE A 658 -40.43 0.19 16.93
C ILE A 658 -41.60 -0.74 17.26
N TYR A 659 -41.50 -1.51 18.34
CA TYR A 659 -42.54 -2.44 18.76
C TYR A 659 -42.51 -2.65 20.27
N ASN A 660 -43.69 -2.67 20.92
CA ASN A 660 -43.80 -2.92 22.35
C ASN A 660 -45.17 -3.48 22.71
N LYS A 661 -45.22 -4.77 23.03
CA LYS A 661 -46.45 -5.47 23.45
C LYS A 661 -46.19 -6.27 24.70
N GLN A 662 -46.72 -5.79 25.83
CA GLN A 662 -46.52 -6.37 27.17
C GLN A 662 -47.71 -7.20 27.67
N SER A 663 -48.70 -7.43 26.81
CA SER A 663 -49.98 -8.06 27.13
C SER A 663 -50.21 -9.39 26.42
N ILE A 664 -49.15 -10.06 25.93
CA ILE A 664 -49.23 -11.30 25.14
C ILE A 664 -49.81 -12.44 26.01
N ASN A 665 -49.21 -12.68 27.17
CA ASN A 665 -49.61 -13.69 28.18
C ASN A 665 -50.02 -15.05 27.59
N LYS A 666 -49.27 -15.53 26.60
CA LYS A 666 -49.54 -16.79 25.88
C LYS A 666 -48.63 -17.91 26.41
N TRP A 667 -49.20 -19.09 26.64
CA TRP A 667 -48.42 -20.31 26.87
C TRP A 667 -47.89 -20.82 25.53
N LEU A 668 -46.58 -21.02 25.46
CA LEU A 668 -45.86 -21.69 24.39
C LEU A 668 -45.42 -23.06 24.91
N GLU A 669 -46.21 -24.08 24.60
CA GLU A 669 -46.07 -25.44 25.13
C GLU A 669 -46.62 -26.46 24.13
N ASP A 670 -46.24 -27.73 24.28
CA ASP A 670 -46.70 -28.86 23.48
C ASP A 670 -46.53 -28.62 21.96
N ASN A 671 -47.65 -28.42 21.25
CA ASN A 671 -47.70 -28.19 19.81
C ASN A 671 -47.93 -26.73 19.44
N ASP A 672 -48.17 -25.84 20.41
CA ASP A 672 -48.37 -24.40 20.19
C ASP A 672 -47.17 -23.59 20.66
N ARG A 673 -46.03 -23.78 20.01
CA ARG A 673 -44.73 -23.21 20.40
C ARG A 673 -44.35 -21.91 19.70
N THR A 674 -45.30 -21.27 19.02
CA THR A 674 -45.03 -20.08 18.21
C THR A 674 -45.99 -18.95 18.52
N TRP A 675 -45.45 -17.74 18.61
CA TRP A 675 -46.21 -16.51 18.63
C TRP A 675 -45.72 -15.59 17.50
N THR A 676 -46.64 -14.83 16.89
CA THR A 676 -46.32 -13.91 15.78
C THR A 676 -47.23 -12.69 15.85
N ASP A 677 -46.70 -11.53 15.46
CA ASP A 677 -47.46 -10.29 15.33
C ASP A 677 -46.90 -9.39 14.21
N THR A 678 -47.68 -8.40 13.79
CA THR A 678 -47.26 -7.36 12.84
C THR A 678 -46.70 -6.14 13.58
N ILE A 679 -45.72 -5.48 12.98
CA ILE A 679 -45.08 -4.25 13.49
C ILE A 679 -45.60 -3.04 12.73
#